data_AF-A0A1J3HH11-F1
#
_entry.id   AF-A0A1J3HH11-F1
#
_cell.length_a   1.000
_cell.length_b   1.000
_cell.length_c   1.000
_cell.angle_alpha   90.00
_cell.angle_beta   90.00
_cell.angle_gamma   90.00
#
_symmetry.space_group_name_H-M   'P 1'
#
loop_
_entity.id
_entity.type
_entity.pdbx_description
1 polymer ?
#
loop_
_entity_poly.entity_id
_entity_poly.type
_entity_poly.pdbx_seq_one_letter_code
_entity_poly.pdbx_strand_id
1 'polypeptide(L)'
;MVTEAWIVKMRNQVSANLKQALLLESPSAKKPSLPKQTIGILSFEVANVMFKTVHLHRSLSDAEISKLKSDVFRSEGVRNLVSSDENHLLHLAVSEKLDDLSRVASVVSRLGKKCSEPALQGFEHVYEDIVNGAIDFRKLGFLVKDMESMVKKMERFVNATCSLYSEMEVMNELEQAIVKLQRSQQHQESVKAFEQKLMWQRQDVRSLRDASLWNQTYDKVVEMLARTVCTIYGRIETVFGKKDSTLKRDRSKNGASKLVDSRSVSGFKDSRRSEAEEFTSAGDFSFPCGTNPGRMFMECLSVSRTNDDDDDDEDEDVEKEEGNVVSDEAAGDVSRLQAKRPSPIEVLDRVKINHTKETPRSTIKGVLQGSKSSELKFSRDNLRKIEEKLRRAFVEFYHKLRLLKSYSFLNVLAFSKIMKKYDKITSRHATKSYMKMVDNSYLGSSDEVMRLVERVEATFIKHFANANRTKGMNILRPKAKRERHRITFSTGFMGGCVFSLVVALFAIIRTRNILQEEGQQQYMNTMFPLYSLFGFVVLHILMYAANIYYWRRYRVNYSFIFGFKQGSELGYRQVLLVGFSIGVFALLCVIANLDMEVDPETKDYEAFTELLPLILLIGMFIALVLPFNIFYRSSRIFFLTCLFHCFAAPLYKVTLPDFLLGDQLTSQVQALRSVQFYICYYGWGDFKQRKNTCGDSDAYNAFFFIVAIIPYFSRLLQCLRRLFEEKNVEQGYNGLKYFLTIVAVFLRTMYSVQEDNQFIWRILAGIFSAIAAIFCTYWDLVLDWGLLNRTSKNRWLRDKLLVPQKKVYFIAMILNILLRFAWLQTVLDFNFSFMHRQTMVAVVASLEIIRRGIWNFFRLENEHLNNVGKYRAFKTVPLPFNYDEDDDKDN
;
A
#
# COMPACT_ATOMS: atom_id res chain seq x y z
N MET A 1 47.94 15.08 15.88
CA MET A 1 48.19 13.63 16.13
C MET A 1 47.40 12.73 15.17
N VAL A 2 46.06 12.81 15.10
CA VAL A 2 45.25 11.95 14.18
C VAL A 2 45.55 12.24 12.70
N THR A 3 45.66 13.52 12.33
CA THR A 3 45.93 13.98 10.96
C THR A 3 47.31 13.56 10.45
N GLU A 4 48.35 13.63 11.28
CA GLU A 4 49.70 13.19 10.94
C GLU A 4 49.79 11.66 10.77
N ALA A 5 49.16 10.90 11.67
CA ALA A 5 49.08 9.44 11.55
C ALA A 5 48.32 9.01 10.27
N TRP A 6 47.28 9.74 9.89
CA TRP A 6 46.51 9.53 8.66
C TRP A 6 47.33 9.83 7.40
N ILE A 7 48.03 10.97 7.36
CA ILE A 7 48.92 11.36 6.25
C ILE A 7 50.08 10.36 6.09
N VAL A 8 50.69 9.92 7.19
CA VAL A 8 51.76 8.90 7.18
C VAL A 8 51.25 7.56 6.63
N LYS A 9 50.04 7.13 7.00
CA LYS A 9 49.44 5.88 6.46
C LYS A 9 49.14 5.98 4.97
N MET A 10 48.61 7.11 4.51
CA MET A 10 48.36 7.39 3.09
C MET A 10 49.66 7.43 2.27
N ARG A 11 50.76 7.93 2.85
CA ARG A 11 52.10 7.95 2.25
C ARG A 11 52.77 6.58 2.20
N ASN A 12 52.64 5.77 3.25
CA ASN A 12 53.34 4.49 3.40
C ASN A 12 52.84 3.36 2.47
N GLN A 13 51.69 3.52 1.81
CA GLN A 13 51.19 2.55 0.83
C GLN A 13 51.64 2.85 -0.62
N VAL A 14 52.19 4.04 -0.89
CA VAL A 14 52.78 4.41 -2.19
C VAL A 14 54.21 3.84 -2.34
N SER A 15 54.77 3.31 -1.26
CA SER A 15 56.13 2.78 -1.20
C SER A 15 56.14 1.27 -0.92
N ALA A 16 55.48 0.48 -1.79
CA ALA A 16 55.73 -0.96 -1.83
C ALA A 16 57.16 -1.28 -2.33
N ASN A 17 57.78 -0.37 -3.10
CA ASN A 17 59.12 -0.57 -3.67
C ASN A 17 60.29 -0.12 -2.77
N LEU A 18 60.08 0.68 -1.72
CA LEU A 18 61.16 1.05 -0.78
C LEU A 18 61.28 0.08 0.40
N LYS A 19 60.28 -0.79 0.61
CA LYS A 19 60.29 -1.80 1.67
C LYS A 19 61.30 -2.92 1.43
N GLN A 20 61.84 -3.02 0.22
CA GLN A 20 62.84 -4.01 -0.17
C GLN A 20 64.28 -3.49 -0.04
N ALA A 21 64.48 -2.19 0.26
CA ALA A 21 65.80 -1.56 0.32
C ALA A 21 66.29 -1.22 1.74
N LEU A 22 65.44 -1.31 2.78
CA LEU A 22 65.80 -0.98 4.16
C LEU A 22 65.44 -2.15 5.09
N LEU A 23 66.24 -3.22 4.98
CA LEU A 23 66.39 -4.20 6.04
C LEU A 23 67.18 -3.57 7.17
N LEU A 24 66.51 -3.28 8.29
CA LEU A 24 67.06 -3.39 9.64
C LEU A 24 65.88 -3.47 10.62
N GLU A 25 65.69 -4.67 11.14
CA GLU A 25 64.73 -5.09 12.17
C GLU A 25 64.83 -4.27 13.47
N SER A 26 63.75 -4.13 14.25
CA SER A 26 63.41 -5.13 15.28
C SER A 26 61.89 -5.29 15.53
N PRO A 27 61.42 -6.51 15.88
CA PRO A 27 60.01 -6.83 16.00
C PRO A 27 59.49 -6.57 17.42
N SER A 28 58.50 -5.68 17.59
CA SER A 28 57.74 -5.60 18.84
C SER A 28 56.32 -6.16 18.67
N ALA A 29 56.05 -7.19 19.47
CA ALA A 29 54.79 -7.81 19.87
C ALA A 29 53.52 -7.53 19.04
N LYS A 30 53.05 -8.57 18.32
CA LYS A 30 51.70 -8.64 17.74
C LYS A 30 50.65 -8.64 18.86
N LYS A 31 49.86 -7.57 18.98
CA LYS A 31 48.56 -7.60 19.69
C LYS A 31 47.55 -8.44 18.90
N PRO A 32 46.59 -9.14 19.56
CA PRO A 32 45.59 -9.93 18.86
C PRO A 32 44.65 -9.03 18.07
N SER A 33 44.52 -9.26 16.75
CA SER A 33 43.64 -8.49 15.88
C SER A 33 42.18 -8.88 16.08
N LEU A 34 41.31 -7.92 16.43
CA LEU A 34 39.85 -8.09 16.41
C LEU A 34 39.36 -8.60 15.03
N PRO A 35 38.29 -9.41 14.98
CA PRO A 35 37.72 -9.88 13.71
C PRO A 35 37.20 -8.69 12.88
N LYS A 36 37.70 -8.55 11.66
CA LYS A 36 37.32 -7.47 10.74
C LYS A 36 35.87 -7.62 10.31
N GLN A 37 35.02 -6.64 10.63
CA GLN A 37 33.61 -6.63 10.24
C GLN A 37 33.45 -6.46 8.72
N THR A 38 32.59 -7.27 8.12
CA THR A 38 32.17 -7.15 6.72
C THR A 38 30.92 -6.27 6.58
N ILE A 39 30.73 -5.70 5.39
CA ILE A 39 29.63 -4.74 5.15
C ILE A 39 28.26 -5.44 5.14
N GLY A 40 28.17 -6.65 4.58
CA GLY A 40 26.93 -7.43 4.53
C GLY A 40 25.80 -6.70 3.81
N ILE A 41 24.63 -6.59 4.44
CA ILE A 41 23.42 -6.00 3.83
C ILE A 41 23.57 -4.51 3.49
N LEU A 42 24.48 -3.79 4.16
CA LEU A 42 24.76 -2.39 3.84
C LEU A 42 25.49 -2.21 2.51
N SER A 43 25.87 -3.30 1.83
CA SER A 43 26.55 -3.28 0.53
C SER A 43 25.77 -2.50 -0.53
N PHE A 44 24.44 -2.56 -0.53
CA PHE A 44 23.60 -1.81 -1.47
C PHE A 44 23.61 -0.29 -1.21
N GLU A 45 23.61 0.13 0.05
CA GLU A 45 23.72 1.55 0.41
C GLU A 45 25.13 2.07 0.08
N VAL A 46 26.16 1.28 0.38
CA VAL A 46 27.56 1.61 0.07
C VAL A 46 27.82 1.63 -1.44
N ALA A 47 27.19 0.76 -2.23
CA ALA A 47 27.26 0.78 -3.70
C ALA A 47 26.70 2.10 -4.27
N ASN A 48 25.58 2.59 -3.72
CA ASN A 48 25.00 3.87 -4.13
C ASN A 48 25.95 5.05 -3.80
N VAL A 49 26.60 5.02 -2.64
CA VAL A 49 27.61 6.03 -2.27
C VAL A 49 28.81 5.96 -3.23
N MET A 50 29.32 4.77 -3.54
CA MET A 50 30.41 4.58 -4.51
C MET A 50 30.03 5.09 -5.90
N PHE A 51 28.83 4.78 -6.38
CA PHE A 51 28.30 5.26 -7.66
C PHE A 51 28.25 6.79 -7.71
N LYS A 52 27.70 7.44 -6.69
CA LYS A 52 27.66 8.91 -6.59
C LYS A 52 29.05 9.52 -6.56
N THR A 53 29.98 8.87 -5.86
CA THR A 53 31.39 9.33 -5.79
C THR A 53 32.06 9.25 -7.16
N VAL A 54 31.86 8.14 -7.89
CA VAL A 54 32.37 7.95 -9.27
C VAL A 54 31.77 8.97 -10.22
N HIS A 55 30.46 9.18 -10.17
CA HIS A 55 29.77 10.16 -11.01
C HIS A 55 30.25 11.59 -10.74
N LEU A 56 30.41 11.96 -9.46
CA LEU A 56 30.94 13.26 -9.08
C LEU A 56 32.35 13.47 -9.64
N HIS A 57 33.21 12.45 -9.58
CA HIS A 57 34.54 12.50 -10.18
C HIS A 57 34.49 12.71 -11.71
N ARG A 58 33.66 11.95 -12.44
CA ARG A 58 33.51 12.09 -13.91
C ARG A 58 32.97 13.46 -14.31
N SER A 59 32.07 14.04 -13.51
CA SER A 59 31.53 15.40 -13.74
C SER A 59 32.58 16.52 -13.60
N LEU A 60 33.78 16.20 -13.08
CA LEU A 60 34.92 17.11 -12.96
C LEU A 60 36.03 16.80 -14.00
N SER A 61 35.71 15.99 -15.02
CA SER A 61 36.57 15.77 -16.17
C SER A 61 36.72 17.05 -17.00
N ASP A 62 37.84 17.20 -17.70
CA ASP A 62 38.10 18.40 -18.49
C ASP A 62 37.05 18.60 -19.60
N ALA A 63 36.53 17.51 -20.17
CA ALA A 63 35.46 17.55 -21.17
C ALA A 63 34.14 18.10 -20.62
N GLU A 64 33.67 17.60 -19.47
CA GLU A 64 32.44 18.04 -18.82
C GLU A 64 32.53 19.50 -18.35
N ILE A 65 33.69 19.91 -17.85
CA ILE A 65 33.93 21.30 -17.44
C ILE A 65 33.98 22.22 -18.65
N SER A 66 34.57 21.78 -19.76
CA SER A 66 34.55 22.51 -21.02
C SER A 66 33.10 22.73 -21.49
N LYS A 67 32.30 21.67 -21.52
CA LYS A 67 30.86 21.71 -21.87
C LYS A 67 30.06 22.63 -20.95
N LEU A 68 30.32 22.60 -19.64
CA LEU A 68 29.70 23.50 -18.67
C LEU A 68 29.98 24.97 -19.00
N LYS A 69 31.22 25.31 -19.34
CA LYS A 69 31.62 26.70 -19.67
C LYS A 69 31.18 27.14 -21.06
N SER A 70 31.30 26.27 -22.06
CA SER A 70 31.02 26.61 -23.46
C SER A 70 29.54 26.62 -23.79
N ASP A 71 28.76 25.69 -23.22
CA ASP A 71 27.38 25.44 -23.65
C ASP A 71 26.41 25.91 -22.58
N VAL A 72 26.60 25.46 -21.33
CA VAL A 72 25.63 25.72 -20.25
C VAL A 72 25.68 27.18 -19.79
N PHE A 73 26.86 27.72 -19.48
CA PHE A 73 27.01 29.11 -19.05
C PHE A 73 26.71 30.11 -20.16
N ARG A 74 26.91 29.74 -21.43
CA ARG A 74 26.59 30.59 -22.58
C ARG A 74 25.15 30.46 -23.04
N SER A 75 24.41 29.48 -22.54
CA SER A 75 22.99 29.32 -22.86
C SER A 75 22.21 30.58 -22.46
N GLU A 76 21.33 31.01 -23.35
CA GLU A 76 20.55 32.23 -23.17
C GLU A 76 19.66 32.13 -21.91
N GLY A 77 19.19 30.93 -21.57
CA GLY A 77 18.43 30.67 -20.35
C GLY A 77 19.23 30.93 -19.07
N VAL A 78 20.46 30.42 -18.97
CA VAL A 78 21.29 30.60 -17.75
C VAL A 78 21.73 32.05 -17.60
N ARG A 79 22.13 32.71 -18.70
CA ARG A 79 22.57 34.12 -18.68
C ARG A 79 21.46 35.08 -18.24
N ASN A 80 20.23 34.82 -18.67
CA ASN A 80 19.09 35.69 -18.37
C ASN A 80 18.44 35.39 -17.01
N LEU A 81 18.42 34.12 -16.56
CA LEU A 81 17.72 33.73 -15.32
C LEU A 81 18.61 33.69 -14.08
N VAL A 82 19.88 33.32 -14.23
CA VAL A 82 20.80 33.12 -13.11
C VAL A 82 21.76 34.30 -13.01
N SER A 83 22.69 34.43 -13.95
CA SER A 83 23.62 35.56 -14.02
C SER A 83 24.35 35.56 -15.37
N SER A 84 24.66 36.74 -15.89
CA SER A 84 25.59 36.89 -17.02
C SER A 84 27.06 36.91 -16.60
N ASP A 85 27.34 36.98 -15.30
CA ASP A 85 28.69 36.92 -14.74
C ASP A 85 29.17 35.47 -14.60
N GLU A 86 30.13 35.09 -15.45
CA GLU A 86 30.73 33.76 -15.46
C GLU A 86 31.41 33.41 -14.12
N ASN A 87 31.97 34.39 -13.40
CA ASN A 87 32.58 34.16 -12.09
C ASN A 87 31.53 33.78 -11.04
N HIS A 88 30.36 34.42 -11.08
CA HIS A 88 29.24 34.07 -10.21
C HIS A 88 28.70 32.66 -10.51
N LEU A 89 28.58 32.30 -11.79
CA LEU A 89 28.14 30.96 -12.21
C LEU A 89 29.16 29.87 -11.82
N LEU A 90 30.45 30.15 -11.95
CA LEU A 90 31.53 29.28 -11.48
C LEU A 90 31.47 29.08 -9.97
N HIS A 91 31.25 30.15 -9.19
CA HIS A 91 31.11 30.05 -7.74
C HIS A 91 29.90 29.20 -7.34
N LEU A 92 28.77 29.33 -8.04
CA LEU A 92 27.58 28.52 -7.80
C LEU A 92 27.84 27.03 -8.10
N ALA A 93 28.49 26.73 -9.23
CA ALA A 93 28.87 25.37 -9.60
C ALA A 93 29.83 24.74 -8.59
N VAL A 94 30.81 25.51 -8.09
CA VAL A 94 31.71 25.06 -7.01
C VAL A 94 30.93 24.73 -5.74
N SER A 95 30.02 25.63 -5.33
CA SER A 95 29.21 25.44 -4.12
C SER A 95 28.37 24.16 -4.21
N GLU A 96 27.78 23.88 -5.37
CA GLU A 96 26.98 22.67 -5.59
C GLU A 96 27.84 21.40 -5.54
N LYS A 97 29.00 21.39 -6.22
CA LYS A 97 29.91 20.23 -6.23
C LYS A 97 30.53 19.95 -4.86
N LEU A 98 30.83 20.99 -4.08
CA LEU A 98 31.30 20.85 -2.70
C LEU A 98 30.21 20.34 -1.75
N ASP A 99 28.96 20.74 -1.96
CA ASP A 99 27.82 20.24 -1.19
C ASP A 99 27.55 18.76 -1.48
N ASP A 100 27.63 18.34 -2.75
CA ASP A 100 27.59 16.93 -3.16
C ASP A 100 28.73 16.10 -2.54
N LEU A 101 29.95 16.62 -2.57
CA LEU A 101 31.10 15.96 -1.95
C LEU A 101 30.95 15.83 -0.43
N SER A 102 30.42 16.87 0.22
CA SER A 102 30.20 16.89 1.67
C SER A 102 29.14 15.88 2.12
N ARG A 103 28.09 15.67 1.29
CA ARG A 103 27.13 14.58 1.51
C ARG A 103 27.79 13.21 1.46
N VAL A 104 28.65 12.97 0.46
CA VAL A 104 29.40 11.71 0.35
C VAL A 104 30.33 11.54 1.56
N ALA A 105 31.10 12.58 1.91
CA ALA A 105 32.03 12.56 3.03
C ALA A 105 31.35 12.26 4.37
N SER A 106 30.15 12.82 4.62
CA SER A 106 29.36 12.51 5.82
C SER A 106 29.01 11.02 5.93
N VAL A 107 28.65 10.38 4.82
CA VAL A 107 28.36 8.94 4.80
C VAL A 107 29.63 8.12 5.01
N VAL A 108 30.74 8.52 4.40
CA VAL A 108 32.06 7.88 4.61
C VAL A 108 32.49 7.99 6.08
N SER A 109 32.30 9.14 6.72
CA SER A 109 32.57 9.34 8.16
C SER A 109 31.70 8.44 9.04
N ARG A 110 30.41 8.28 8.70
CA ARG A 110 29.50 7.35 9.40
C ARG A 110 29.94 5.90 9.25
N LEU A 111 30.41 5.50 8.06
CA LEU A 111 30.95 4.16 7.82
C LEU A 111 32.29 3.96 8.55
N GLY A 112 33.12 5.00 8.64
CA GLY A 112 34.41 5.00 9.33
C GLY A 112 34.31 4.69 10.82
N LYS A 113 33.19 5.04 11.48
CA LYS A 113 32.92 4.66 12.88
C LYS A 113 32.85 3.13 13.10
N LYS A 114 32.68 2.34 12.04
CA LYS A 114 32.67 0.87 12.07
C LYS A 114 34.01 0.24 11.64
N CYS A 115 35.01 1.05 11.29
CA CYS A 115 36.35 0.57 10.96
C CYS A 115 37.11 0.12 12.21
N SER A 116 37.99 -0.86 12.06
CA SER A 116 38.92 -1.28 13.13
C SER A 116 40.11 -0.33 13.25
N GLU A 117 40.38 0.45 12.20
CA GLU A 117 41.49 1.40 12.18
C GLU A 117 41.12 2.77 12.79
N PRO A 118 41.85 3.25 13.82
CA PRO A 118 41.60 4.56 14.44
C PRO A 118 41.70 5.74 13.46
N ALA A 119 42.58 5.66 12.47
CA ALA A 119 42.74 6.69 11.45
C ALA A 119 41.48 6.86 10.56
N LEU A 120 40.70 5.79 10.35
CA LEU A 120 39.47 5.83 9.55
C LEU A 120 38.25 6.23 10.40
N GLN A 121 38.26 5.97 11.70
CA GLN A 121 37.20 6.37 12.63
C GLN A 121 37.08 7.90 12.75
N GLY A 122 38.20 8.62 12.63
CA GLY A 122 38.27 10.08 12.70
C GLY A 122 38.21 10.82 11.36
N PHE A 123 37.74 10.19 10.27
CA PHE A 123 37.74 10.81 8.93
C PHE A 123 36.98 12.13 8.85
N GLU A 124 35.95 12.32 9.69
CA GLU A 124 35.17 13.56 9.79
C GLU A 124 36.06 14.78 10.05
N HIS A 125 36.97 14.68 11.01
CA HIS A 125 37.92 15.75 11.35
C HIS A 125 38.92 16.01 10.22
N VAL A 126 39.35 14.96 9.52
CA VAL A 126 40.26 15.09 8.37
C VAL A 126 39.58 15.84 7.22
N TYR A 127 38.32 15.54 6.93
CA TYR A 127 37.57 16.23 5.88
C TYR A 127 37.29 17.69 6.25
N GLU A 128 36.93 17.98 7.50
CA GLU A 128 36.76 19.35 7.99
C GLU A 128 38.05 20.18 7.90
N ASP A 129 39.20 19.61 8.28
CA ASP A 129 40.51 20.27 8.17
C ASP A 129 40.88 20.58 6.70
N ILE A 130 40.49 19.70 5.76
CA ILE A 130 40.67 19.90 4.31
C ILE A 130 39.80 21.06 3.80
N VAL A 131 38.50 21.06 4.15
CA VAL A 131 37.56 22.10 3.72
C VAL A 131 37.89 23.48 4.33
N ASN A 132 38.35 23.51 5.58
CA ASN A 132 38.77 24.74 6.26
C ASN A 132 40.14 25.26 5.80
N GLY A 133 40.85 24.52 4.95
CA GLY A 133 42.15 24.90 4.42
C GLY A 133 43.30 24.83 5.44
N ALA A 134 43.13 24.07 6.52
CA ALA A 134 44.19 23.75 7.48
C ALA A 134 45.21 22.76 6.89
N ILE A 135 44.80 22.01 5.86
CA ILE A 135 45.65 21.07 5.11
C ILE A 135 45.75 21.54 3.66
N ASP A 136 46.98 21.83 3.20
CA ASP A 136 47.24 22.21 1.81
C ASP A 136 47.26 20.98 0.91
N PHE A 137 46.10 20.64 0.34
CA PHE A 137 45.92 19.46 -0.51
C PHE A 137 46.79 19.47 -1.78
N ARG A 138 47.23 20.65 -2.26
CA ARG A 138 48.11 20.77 -3.45
C ARG A 138 49.47 20.11 -3.23
N LYS A 139 49.89 19.92 -1.97
CA LYS A 139 51.12 19.21 -1.59
C LYS A 139 50.97 17.68 -1.47
N LEU A 140 49.74 17.15 -1.53
CA LEU A 140 49.43 15.72 -1.47
C LEU A 140 49.28 15.08 -2.87
N GLY A 141 50.13 15.48 -3.83
CA GLY A 141 50.08 15.08 -5.25
C GLY A 141 50.19 13.57 -5.55
N PHE A 142 50.41 12.73 -4.52
CA PHE A 142 50.49 11.26 -4.65
C PHE A 142 49.11 10.58 -4.73
N LEU A 143 48.01 11.23 -4.32
CA LEU A 143 46.65 10.64 -4.33
C LEU A 143 46.02 10.54 -5.73
N VAL A 144 46.54 11.29 -6.70
CA VAL A 144 45.97 11.41 -8.05
C VAL A 144 46.40 10.26 -8.98
N LYS A 145 47.58 9.67 -8.75
CA LYS A 145 48.24 8.75 -9.69
C LYS A 145 47.50 7.41 -9.90
N ASP A 146 46.73 6.97 -8.89
CA ASP A 146 45.98 5.71 -8.92
C ASP A 146 44.45 5.91 -8.95
N MET A 147 43.98 7.16 -9.13
CA MET A 147 42.55 7.50 -9.03
C MET A 147 41.69 6.74 -10.05
N GLU A 148 42.13 6.68 -11.30
CA GLU A 148 41.41 5.97 -12.37
C GLU A 148 41.28 4.46 -12.07
N SER A 149 42.31 3.87 -11.47
CA SER A 149 42.29 2.47 -11.02
C SER A 149 41.32 2.25 -9.85
N MET A 150 41.27 3.20 -8.91
CA MET A 150 40.31 3.17 -7.79
C MET A 150 38.87 3.33 -8.30
N VAL A 151 38.61 4.23 -9.25
CA VAL A 151 37.31 4.46 -9.88
C VAL A 151 36.85 3.20 -10.60
N LYS A 152 37.68 2.60 -11.46
CA LYS A 152 37.39 1.32 -12.12
C LYS A 152 37.10 0.19 -11.12
N LYS A 153 37.79 0.19 -9.98
CA LYS A 153 37.55 -0.80 -8.91
C LYS A 153 36.21 -0.56 -8.19
N MET A 154 35.85 0.69 -7.91
CA MET A 154 34.53 1.05 -7.37
C MET A 154 33.41 0.68 -8.35
N GLU A 155 33.58 0.92 -9.65
CA GLU A 155 32.62 0.53 -10.68
C GLU A 155 32.42 -0.98 -10.73
N ARG A 156 33.51 -1.77 -10.69
CA ARG A 156 33.41 -3.24 -10.59
C ARG A 156 32.62 -3.68 -9.36
N PHE A 157 32.86 -3.03 -8.21
CA PHE A 157 32.11 -3.32 -6.99
C PHE A 157 30.63 -2.92 -7.09
N VAL A 158 30.33 -1.77 -7.68
CA VAL A 158 28.95 -1.31 -7.92
C VAL A 158 28.23 -2.29 -8.85
N ASN A 159 28.84 -2.67 -9.97
CA ASN A 159 28.26 -3.60 -10.94
C ASN A 159 28.04 -4.99 -10.36
N ALA A 160 29.02 -5.52 -9.61
CA ALA A 160 28.88 -6.81 -8.92
C ALA A 160 27.79 -6.78 -7.83
N THR A 161 27.65 -5.65 -7.11
CA THR A 161 26.60 -5.48 -6.09
C THR A 161 25.21 -5.29 -6.72
N CYS A 162 25.12 -4.63 -7.87
CA CYS A 162 23.89 -4.52 -8.65
C CYS A 162 23.45 -5.87 -9.22
N SER A 163 24.38 -6.64 -9.79
CA SER A 163 24.12 -8.01 -10.24
C SER A 163 23.72 -8.92 -9.07
N LEU A 164 24.35 -8.77 -7.90
CA LEU A 164 23.93 -9.50 -6.70
C LEU A 164 22.47 -9.17 -6.32
N TYR A 165 22.05 -7.91 -6.45
CA TYR A 165 20.68 -7.51 -6.15
C TYR A 165 19.67 -8.18 -7.09
N SER A 166 19.91 -8.15 -8.41
CA SER A 166 19.04 -8.79 -9.40
C SER A 166 18.99 -10.31 -9.23
N GLU A 167 20.13 -10.96 -9.03
CA GLU A 167 20.19 -12.42 -8.87
C GLU A 167 19.55 -12.90 -7.55
N MET A 168 19.55 -12.06 -6.50
CA MET A 168 18.82 -12.34 -5.26
C MET A 168 17.30 -12.20 -5.43
N GLU A 169 16.83 -11.32 -6.31
CA GLU A 169 15.41 -11.20 -6.66
C GLU A 169 14.93 -12.42 -7.46
N VAL A 170 15.69 -12.81 -8.50
CA VAL A 170 15.42 -14.02 -9.30
C VAL A 170 15.41 -15.27 -8.42
N MET A 171 16.32 -15.38 -7.45
CA MET A 171 16.29 -16.47 -6.46
C MET A 171 14.99 -16.49 -5.66
N ASN A 172 14.54 -15.35 -5.16
CA ASN A 172 13.32 -15.24 -4.39
C ASN A 172 12.09 -15.61 -5.24
N GLU A 173 12.06 -15.22 -6.52
CA GLU A 173 11.01 -15.64 -7.45
C GLU A 173 11.01 -17.15 -7.72
N LEU A 174 12.20 -17.75 -7.91
CA LEU A 174 12.36 -19.20 -8.09
C LEU A 174 11.92 -19.98 -6.84
N GLU A 175 12.26 -19.50 -5.64
CA GLU A 175 11.80 -20.08 -4.37
C GLU A 175 10.28 -20.02 -4.25
N GLN A 176 9.67 -18.88 -4.60
CA GLN A 176 8.21 -18.74 -4.60
C GLN A 176 7.53 -19.61 -5.67
N ALA A 177 8.16 -19.79 -6.83
CA ALA A 177 7.65 -20.64 -7.91
C ALA A 177 7.65 -22.12 -7.52
N ILE A 178 8.71 -22.60 -6.86
CA ILE A 178 8.78 -23.97 -6.33
C ILE A 178 7.68 -24.22 -5.30
N VAL A 179 7.47 -23.29 -4.36
CA VAL A 179 6.40 -23.41 -3.36
C VAL A 179 5.02 -23.47 -4.01
N LYS A 180 4.80 -22.77 -5.13
CA LYS A 180 3.55 -22.84 -5.89
C LYS A 180 3.41 -24.17 -6.64
N LEU A 181 4.47 -24.64 -7.30
CA LEU A 181 4.49 -25.88 -8.08
C LEU A 181 4.30 -27.13 -7.22
N GLN A 182 4.87 -27.16 -6.01
CA GLN A 182 4.68 -28.24 -5.04
C GLN A 182 3.22 -28.37 -4.57
N ARG A 183 2.41 -27.31 -4.66
CA ARG A 183 0.98 -27.33 -4.30
C ARG A 183 0.08 -27.89 -5.39
N SER A 184 0.52 -27.89 -6.65
CA SER A 184 -0.29 -28.28 -7.82
C SER A 184 -0.25 -29.78 -8.17
N GLN A 185 0.49 -30.62 -7.43
CA GLN A 185 0.57 -32.10 -7.50
C GLN A 185 0.80 -32.79 -8.88
N GLN A 186 0.79 -32.08 -10.01
CA GLN A 186 0.71 -32.72 -11.33
C GLN A 186 2.05 -32.92 -12.07
N HIS A 187 3.19 -32.33 -11.65
CA HIS A 187 4.44 -32.43 -12.44
C HIS A 187 5.73 -32.56 -11.60
N GLN A 188 6.01 -33.76 -11.11
CA GLN A 188 7.19 -34.06 -10.28
C GLN A 188 8.54 -33.81 -10.97
N GLU A 189 8.63 -33.98 -12.29
CA GLU A 189 9.84 -33.68 -13.07
C GLU A 189 10.11 -32.17 -13.19
N SER A 190 9.05 -31.36 -13.31
CA SER A 190 9.18 -29.90 -13.35
C SER A 190 9.68 -29.36 -12.00
N VAL A 191 9.22 -29.91 -10.88
CA VAL A 191 9.69 -29.54 -9.54
C VAL A 191 11.19 -29.82 -9.40
N LYS A 192 11.66 -31.00 -9.81
CA LYS A 192 13.11 -31.35 -9.79
C LYS A 192 13.95 -30.40 -10.65
N ALA A 193 13.46 -30.02 -11.83
CA ALA A 193 14.17 -29.07 -12.71
C ALA A 193 14.26 -27.66 -12.10
N PHE A 194 13.19 -27.19 -11.44
CA PHE A 194 13.20 -25.91 -10.74
C PHE A 194 14.08 -25.94 -9.49
N GLU A 195 14.08 -27.04 -8.72
CA GLU A 195 14.98 -27.23 -7.58
C GLU A 195 16.45 -27.22 -7.99
N GLN A 196 16.79 -27.87 -9.11
CA GLN A 196 18.12 -27.82 -9.69
C GLN A 196 18.50 -26.38 -10.10
N LYS A 197 17.58 -25.65 -10.74
CA LYS A 197 17.79 -24.25 -11.11
C LYS A 197 17.99 -23.35 -9.89
N LEU A 198 17.25 -23.60 -8.79
CA LEU A 198 17.45 -22.89 -7.53
C LEU A 198 18.82 -23.19 -6.90
N MET A 199 19.33 -24.43 -7.01
CA MET A 199 20.68 -24.75 -6.54
C MET A 199 21.75 -23.98 -7.30
N TRP A 200 21.66 -23.92 -8.64
CA TRP A 200 22.55 -23.09 -9.46
C TRP A 200 22.46 -21.61 -9.09
N GLN A 201 21.24 -21.08 -8.97
CA GLN A 201 21.01 -19.70 -8.56
C GLN A 201 21.61 -19.38 -7.17
N ARG A 202 21.55 -20.34 -6.23
CA ARG A 202 22.18 -20.22 -4.90
C ARG A 202 23.70 -20.20 -4.97
N GLN A 203 24.28 -20.92 -5.91
CA GLN A 203 25.73 -20.89 -6.14
C GLN A 203 26.15 -19.56 -6.77
N ASP A 204 25.39 -19.04 -7.73
CA ASP A 204 25.65 -17.76 -8.39
C ASP A 204 25.56 -16.59 -7.41
N VAL A 205 24.52 -16.55 -6.56
CA VAL A 205 24.42 -15.52 -5.50
C VAL A 205 25.54 -15.64 -4.47
N ARG A 206 26.05 -16.84 -4.17
CA ARG A 206 27.24 -16.99 -3.30
C ARG A 206 28.48 -16.40 -3.98
N SER A 207 28.71 -16.73 -5.25
CA SER A 207 29.82 -16.17 -6.04
C SER A 207 29.74 -14.64 -6.14
N LEU A 208 28.55 -14.09 -6.37
CA LEU A 208 28.32 -12.65 -6.42
C LEU A 208 28.48 -11.97 -5.05
N ARG A 209 28.19 -12.65 -3.93
CA ARG A 209 28.50 -12.13 -2.59
C ARG A 209 30.01 -11.99 -2.37
N ASP A 210 30.80 -12.93 -2.90
CA ASP A 210 32.27 -12.87 -2.82
C ASP A 210 32.86 -11.77 -3.72
N ALA A 211 32.27 -11.56 -4.90
CA ALA A 211 32.71 -10.54 -5.86
C ALA A 211 32.23 -9.11 -5.52
N SER A 212 31.12 -8.96 -4.80
CA SER A 212 30.49 -7.67 -4.47
C SER A 212 31.01 -7.05 -3.18
N LEU A 213 30.41 -5.90 -2.79
CA LEU A 213 30.68 -5.24 -1.52
C LEU A 213 30.22 -6.04 -0.29
N TRP A 214 29.40 -7.08 -0.48
CA TRP A 214 28.81 -7.87 0.60
C TRP A 214 29.88 -8.49 1.53
N ASN A 215 30.93 -9.08 0.94
CA ASN A 215 32.04 -9.70 1.68
C ASN A 215 33.28 -8.81 1.82
N GLN A 216 33.18 -7.51 1.49
CA GLN A 216 34.28 -6.56 1.74
C GLN A 216 34.26 -6.05 3.18
N THR A 217 35.43 -5.74 3.73
CA THR A 217 35.56 -5.17 5.08
C THR A 217 35.32 -3.66 5.06
N TYR A 218 34.80 -3.13 6.18
CA TYR A 218 34.63 -1.68 6.35
C TYR A 218 35.94 -0.92 6.13
N ASP A 219 37.05 -1.40 6.69
CA ASP A 219 38.37 -0.76 6.54
C ASP A 219 38.76 -0.55 5.08
N LYS A 220 38.62 -1.59 4.23
CA LYS A 220 39.02 -1.55 2.82
C LYS A 220 38.15 -0.59 2.00
N VAL A 221 36.86 -0.53 2.30
CA VAL A 221 35.89 0.27 1.55
C VAL A 221 35.92 1.73 1.99
N VAL A 222 35.97 2.00 3.29
CA VAL A 222 36.07 3.36 3.82
C VAL A 222 37.39 3.99 3.43
N GLU A 223 38.51 3.24 3.46
CA GLU A 223 39.80 3.74 2.99
C GLU A 223 39.75 4.18 1.52
N MET A 224 39.14 3.37 0.65
CA MET A 224 38.99 3.68 -0.77
C MET A 224 38.11 4.91 -1.00
N LEU A 225 36.96 4.99 -0.32
CA LEU A 225 36.05 6.13 -0.42
C LEU A 225 36.67 7.42 0.14
N ALA A 226 37.34 7.34 1.29
CA ALA A 226 38.02 8.48 1.92
C ALA A 226 39.10 9.08 1.00
N ARG A 227 39.93 8.23 0.38
CA ARG A 227 40.93 8.68 -0.62
C ARG A 227 40.28 9.38 -1.81
N THR A 228 39.21 8.78 -2.32
CA THR A 228 38.48 9.28 -3.49
C THR A 228 37.84 10.64 -3.18
N VAL A 229 37.20 10.78 -2.01
CA VAL A 229 36.61 12.05 -1.54
C VAL A 229 37.65 13.16 -1.46
N CYS A 230 38.80 12.90 -0.83
CA CYS A 230 39.87 13.90 -0.74
C CYS A 230 40.43 14.27 -2.12
N THR A 231 40.57 13.30 -3.02
CA THR A 231 41.05 13.52 -4.39
C THR A 231 40.07 14.35 -5.22
N ILE A 232 38.76 14.10 -5.08
CA ILE A 232 37.70 14.91 -5.71
C ILE A 232 37.75 16.35 -5.19
N TYR A 233 37.93 16.55 -3.88
CA TYR A 233 38.09 17.90 -3.33
C TYR A 233 39.25 18.66 -3.98
N GLY A 234 40.43 18.02 -4.08
CA GLY A 234 41.58 18.60 -4.77
C GLY A 234 41.33 18.91 -6.23
N ARG A 235 40.56 18.07 -6.93
CA ARG A 235 40.17 18.30 -8.32
C ARG A 235 39.22 19.49 -8.44
N ILE A 236 38.24 19.66 -7.55
CA ILE A 236 37.35 20.84 -7.51
C ILE A 236 38.19 22.12 -7.35
N GLU A 237 39.12 22.14 -6.39
CA GLU A 237 40.03 23.28 -6.17
C GLU A 237 40.93 23.56 -7.39
N THR A 238 41.34 22.54 -8.14
CA THR A 238 42.18 22.71 -9.33
C THR A 238 41.38 23.21 -10.54
N VAL A 239 40.18 22.68 -10.74
CA VAL A 239 39.31 22.99 -11.88
C VAL A 239 38.70 24.39 -11.76
N PHE A 240 38.33 24.78 -10.54
CA PHE A 240 37.61 26.02 -10.30
C PHE A 240 38.43 27.08 -9.54
N GLY A 241 39.57 26.72 -8.96
CA GLY A 241 40.37 27.62 -8.13
C GLY A 241 41.51 28.33 -8.86
N LYS A 242 41.24 29.52 -9.39
CA LYS A 242 42.18 30.64 -9.25
C LYS A 242 41.69 31.50 -8.09
N LYS A 243 42.34 31.40 -6.93
CA LYS A 243 42.14 32.35 -5.83
C LYS A 243 42.78 33.67 -6.24
N ASP A 244 41.97 34.67 -6.58
CA ASP A 244 42.40 36.05 -6.39
C ASP A 244 42.31 36.37 -4.90
N SER A 245 43.45 36.77 -4.36
CA SER A 245 43.70 37.00 -2.94
C SER A 245 43.18 38.37 -2.49
N THR A 246 41.86 38.59 -2.48
CA THR A 246 41.29 39.90 -2.08
C THR A 246 40.14 39.88 -1.07
N LEU A 247 39.79 38.73 -0.46
CA LEU A 247 38.75 38.70 0.59
C LEU A 247 39.18 38.08 1.94
N LYS A 248 40.48 37.93 2.18
CA LYS A 248 41.03 37.66 3.53
C LYS A 248 41.57 38.93 4.18
N ARG A 249 40.76 39.98 4.32
CA ARG A 249 41.09 41.10 5.21
C ARG A 249 39.87 41.96 5.55
N ASP A 250 38.86 41.40 6.23
CA ASP A 250 37.84 42.24 6.89
C ASP A 250 37.21 41.64 8.16
N ARG A 251 37.90 40.69 8.81
CA ARG A 251 37.46 40.13 10.10
C ARG A 251 38.37 40.42 11.30
N SER A 252 39.29 41.37 11.18
CA SER A 252 40.08 41.83 12.33
C SER A 252 40.30 43.33 12.27
N LYS A 253 39.30 44.07 12.78
CA LYS A 253 39.37 45.38 13.45
C LYS A 253 37.98 46.03 13.39
N ASN A 254 37.15 45.69 14.37
CA ASN A 254 36.30 46.62 15.09
C ASN A 254 35.63 45.83 16.22
N GLY A 255 36.32 45.82 17.36
CA GLY A 255 35.76 45.36 18.62
C GLY A 255 34.89 46.45 19.24
N ALA A 256 33.88 45.98 20.00
CA ALA A 256 32.96 46.72 20.88
C ALA A 256 32.00 47.70 20.17
N SER A 257 30.67 47.65 20.34
CA SER A 257 29.86 47.15 21.45
C SER A 257 28.41 46.85 21.03
N LYS A 258 27.90 45.63 21.29
CA LYS A 258 26.78 45.33 22.21
C LYS A 258 26.34 43.87 22.05
N LEU A 259 26.52 43.13 23.14
CA LEU A 259 25.96 41.81 23.40
C LEU A 259 24.44 41.81 23.17
N VAL A 260 23.88 40.68 22.73
CA VAL A 260 23.04 39.82 23.58
C VAL A 260 23.01 38.40 22.98
N ASP A 261 23.65 37.52 23.74
CA ASP A 261 23.36 36.13 24.06
C ASP A 261 22.58 35.20 23.11
N SER A 262 23.25 34.09 22.85
CA SER A 262 22.76 32.76 22.56
C SER A 262 21.50 32.32 23.34
N ARG A 263 20.48 31.85 22.62
CA ARG A 263 19.72 30.62 22.98
C ARG A 263 18.84 30.14 21.82
N SER A 264 19.00 28.86 21.53
CA SER A 264 18.02 27.90 21.01
C SER A 264 16.58 28.42 20.75
N VAL A 265 16.07 28.26 19.52
CA VAL A 265 14.63 28.30 19.25
C VAL A 265 14.22 27.14 18.35
N SER A 266 13.83 26.06 19.02
CA SER A 266 12.66 25.29 18.66
C SER A 266 11.43 26.21 18.52
N GLY A 267 10.74 26.13 17.38
CA GLY A 267 9.36 26.59 17.24
C GLY A 267 9.18 27.87 16.44
N PHE A 268 8.72 27.72 15.19
CA PHE A 268 7.66 28.58 14.66
C PHE A 268 6.84 27.79 13.64
N LYS A 269 5.72 27.27 14.13
CA LYS A 269 4.54 26.88 13.35
C LYS A 269 3.60 28.08 13.31
N ASP A 270 2.75 28.09 12.29
CA ASP A 270 1.58 28.95 12.12
C ASP A 270 1.85 30.42 11.80
N SER A 271 2.05 30.71 10.51
CA SER A 271 1.29 31.76 9.83
C SER A 271 1.40 31.57 8.33
N ARG A 272 0.38 30.95 7.73
CA ARG A 272 0.02 31.00 6.30
C ARG A 272 -1.29 30.25 6.10
N ARG A 273 -2.35 30.80 6.72
CA ARG A 273 -3.73 30.33 6.58
C ARG A 273 -4.66 31.54 6.55
N SER A 274 -4.39 32.47 5.66
CA SER A 274 -5.25 33.60 5.26
C SER A 274 -4.54 34.26 4.08
N GLU A 275 -4.77 33.76 2.87
CA GLU A 275 -4.43 34.39 1.57
C GLU A 275 -4.86 33.44 0.42
N ALA A 276 -6.07 32.86 0.54
CA ALA A 276 -6.68 32.03 -0.50
C ALA A 276 -7.94 32.68 -1.10
N GLU A 277 -8.25 33.92 -0.71
CA GLU A 277 -9.45 34.65 -1.13
C GLU A 277 -9.08 36.05 -1.62
N GLU A 278 -8.31 36.11 -2.70
CA GLU A 278 -8.28 37.28 -3.60
C GLU A 278 -7.38 36.89 -4.77
N PHE A 279 -7.98 36.46 -5.88
CA PHE A 279 -7.49 36.61 -7.27
C PHE A 279 -8.43 35.81 -8.19
N THR A 280 -9.73 36.13 -8.09
CA THR A 280 -10.69 35.97 -9.18
C THR A 280 -10.82 37.33 -9.85
N SER A 281 -9.92 37.63 -10.78
CA SER A 281 -10.15 38.65 -11.79
C SER A 281 -9.52 38.17 -13.08
N ALA A 282 -10.39 37.92 -14.05
CA ALA A 282 -10.06 37.52 -15.39
C ALA A 282 -9.52 38.73 -16.18
N GLY A 283 -8.53 38.48 -17.04
CA GLY A 283 -8.00 39.44 -18.00
C GLY A 283 -7.13 38.72 -19.02
N ASP A 284 -7.77 38.37 -20.13
CA ASP A 284 -7.26 38.15 -21.50
C ASP A 284 -6.13 37.15 -21.75
N PHE A 285 -6.52 35.91 -22.05
CA PHE A 285 -6.01 35.15 -23.21
C PHE A 285 -7.09 34.15 -23.65
N SER A 286 -7.68 34.38 -24.83
CA SER A 286 -8.63 33.47 -25.48
C SER A 286 -7.88 32.42 -26.30
N PHE A 287 -8.06 31.14 -25.98
CA PHE A 287 -7.67 30.02 -26.84
C PHE A 287 -8.86 29.05 -27.03
N PRO A 288 -9.05 28.50 -28.24
CA PRO A 288 -10.28 27.82 -28.63
C PRO A 288 -10.27 26.35 -28.17
N CYS A 289 -10.52 26.10 -26.89
CA CYS A 289 -11.06 24.82 -26.44
C CYS A 289 -11.70 25.00 -25.05
N GLY A 290 -13.03 25.10 -25.02
CA GLY A 290 -13.79 25.33 -23.81
C GLY A 290 -13.77 24.12 -22.87
N THR A 291 -12.77 24.02 -21.98
CA THR A 291 -12.92 23.26 -20.74
C THR A 291 -12.04 23.83 -19.61
N ASN A 292 -12.67 24.11 -18.47
CA ASN A 292 -12.03 24.66 -17.25
C ASN A 292 -10.92 23.72 -16.70
N PRO A 293 -9.71 24.24 -16.37
CA PRO A 293 -8.59 23.46 -15.81
C PRO A 293 -8.95 22.64 -14.56
N GLY A 294 -9.89 23.11 -13.75
CA GLY A 294 -10.38 22.38 -12.56
C GLY A 294 -11.10 21.06 -12.91
N ARG A 295 -11.74 20.98 -14.09
CA ARG A 295 -12.45 19.79 -14.55
C ARG A 295 -11.47 18.72 -15.05
N MET A 296 -10.39 19.10 -15.72
CA MET A 296 -9.34 18.16 -16.18
C MET A 296 -8.51 17.60 -15.02
N PHE A 297 -8.20 18.41 -14.01
CA PHE A 297 -7.53 17.94 -12.80
C PHE A 297 -8.39 16.94 -12.01
N MET A 298 -9.71 17.20 -11.90
CA MET A 298 -10.66 16.26 -11.32
C MET A 298 -10.85 14.99 -12.17
N GLU A 299 -10.80 15.10 -13.50
CA GLU A 299 -10.82 13.93 -14.38
C GLU A 299 -9.57 13.07 -14.20
N CYS A 300 -8.36 13.63 -14.14
CA CYS A 300 -7.13 12.87 -13.84
C CYS A 300 -7.19 12.17 -12.48
N LEU A 301 -7.70 12.84 -11.44
CA LEU A 301 -7.88 12.25 -10.11
C LEU A 301 -8.98 11.17 -10.07
N SER A 302 -9.99 11.26 -10.94
CA SER A 302 -11.01 10.22 -11.11
C SER A 302 -10.55 9.05 -11.98
N VAL A 303 -9.58 9.28 -12.88
CA VAL A 303 -9.06 8.31 -13.86
C VAL A 303 -7.90 7.47 -13.31
N SER A 304 -7.18 7.93 -12.28
CA SER A 304 -6.29 7.06 -11.49
C SER A 304 -7.03 5.94 -10.71
N ARG A 305 -8.37 5.83 -10.87
CA ARG A 305 -9.22 4.75 -10.33
C ARG A 305 -9.68 3.73 -11.38
N THR A 306 -9.16 3.75 -12.60
CA THR A 306 -9.52 2.78 -13.64
C THR A 306 -8.26 2.14 -14.22
N ASN A 307 -7.94 0.93 -13.77
CA ASN A 307 -7.12 -0.05 -14.48
C ASN A 307 -7.84 -1.40 -14.38
N ASP A 308 -8.05 -2.01 -15.55
CA ASP A 308 -8.35 -3.42 -15.84
C ASP A 308 -9.64 -4.02 -15.27
N ASP A 309 -10.77 -3.83 -15.98
CA ASP A 309 -11.97 -4.66 -15.89
C ASP A 309 -12.42 -5.07 -17.31
N ASP A 310 -12.46 -6.38 -17.55
CA ASP A 310 -13.24 -7.18 -18.52
C ASP A 310 -13.25 -8.60 -17.88
N ASP A 311 -14.28 -9.43 -17.84
CA ASP A 311 -15.65 -9.46 -18.38
C ASP A 311 -16.58 -9.97 -17.26
N ASP A 312 -17.87 -9.70 -17.37
CA ASP A 312 -18.95 -10.66 -17.11
C ASP A 312 -20.19 -10.09 -17.81
N ASP A 313 -20.46 -10.61 -19.02
CA ASP A 313 -21.71 -10.43 -19.73
C ASP A 313 -22.81 -11.20 -18.97
N GLU A 314 -23.86 -10.50 -18.55
CA GLU A 314 -25.17 -11.12 -18.32
C GLU A 314 -26.04 -10.77 -19.52
N ASP A 315 -26.43 -11.81 -20.25
CA ASP A 315 -27.44 -11.79 -21.30
C ASP A 315 -28.75 -11.23 -20.72
N GLU A 316 -29.20 -10.07 -21.23
CA GLU A 316 -30.60 -9.68 -21.15
C GLU A 316 -31.23 -9.94 -22.51
N ASP A 317 -32.16 -10.89 -22.51
CA ASP A 317 -33.06 -11.24 -23.60
C ASP A 317 -33.76 -9.98 -24.13
N VAL A 318 -33.50 -9.66 -25.39
CA VAL A 318 -34.33 -8.70 -26.14
C VAL A 318 -35.35 -9.51 -26.93
N GLU A 319 -36.59 -9.48 -26.46
CA GLU A 319 -37.77 -9.93 -27.18
C GLU A 319 -37.79 -9.32 -28.58
N LYS A 320 -37.99 -10.20 -29.58
CA LYS A 320 -38.26 -9.81 -30.96
C LYS A 320 -39.67 -9.25 -31.03
N GLU A 321 -39.82 -7.96 -31.28
CA GLU A 321 -41.02 -7.44 -31.93
C GLU A 321 -40.84 -7.49 -33.45
N GLU A 322 -41.62 -8.35 -34.08
CA GLU A 322 -41.84 -8.37 -35.52
C GLU A 322 -42.63 -7.13 -35.93
N GLY A 323 -41.99 -6.27 -36.73
CA GLY A 323 -42.65 -5.18 -37.45
C GLY A 323 -42.46 -5.36 -38.96
N ASN A 324 -43.39 -6.08 -39.57
CA ASN A 324 -43.60 -6.13 -41.02
C ASN A 324 -43.96 -4.74 -41.55
N VAL A 325 -43.17 -4.13 -42.45
CA VAL A 325 -43.68 -3.26 -43.53
C VAL A 325 -42.74 -3.33 -44.75
N VAL A 326 -43.23 -4.05 -45.75
CA VAL A 326 -43.29 -3.73 -47.20
C VAL A 326 -41.97 -3.48 -47.95
N SER A 327 -41.66 -4.51 -48.74
CA SER A 327 -40.93 -4.52 -50.00
C SER A 327 -41.46 -3.52 -51.03
N ASP A 328 -40.56 -2.77 -51.66
CA ASP A 328 -40.73 -2.31 -53.04
C ASP A 328 -39.48 -2.66 -53.86
N GLU A 329 -39.76 -3.33 -54.98
CA GLU A 329 -38.81 -3.78 -55.98
C GLU A 329 -38.39 -2.63 -56.93
N ALA A 330 -37.12 -2.57 -57.28
CA ALA A 330 -36.70 -2.17 -58.62
C ALA A 330 -35.33 -2.78 -58.93
N ALA A 331 -35.34 -3.81 -59.77
CA ALA A 331 -34.17 -4.40 -60.40
C ALA A 331 -33.60 -3.47 -61.48
N GLY A 332 -32.27 -3.38 -61.59
CA GLY A 332 -31.64 -2.75 -62.74
C GLY A 332 -30.15 -2.47 -62.62
N ASP A 333 -29.37 -3.43 -63.10
CA ASP A 333 -28.07 -3.27 -63.76
C ASP A 333 -26.77 -3.33 -62.93
N VAL A 334 -26.19 -4.54 -62.94
CA VAL A 334 -24.80 -4.84 -62.61
C VAL A 334 -24.05 -5.01 -63.93
N SER A 335 -23.31 -4.00 -64.38
CA SER A 335 -22.15 -4.24 -65.26
C SER A 335 -21.10 -3.12 -65.26
N ARG A 336 -20.05 -3.37 -64.44
CA ARG A 336 -18.61 -3.27 -64.76
C ARG A 336 -17.89 -1.90 -64.85
N LEU A 337 -16.76 -1.90 -64.10
CA LEU A 337 -15.50 -1.13 -64.20
C LEU A 337 -15.47 0.17 -63.36
N GLN A 338 -14.62 0.36 -62.34
CA GLN A 338 -13.29 -0.18 -62.07
C GLN A 338 -13.05 -0.41 -60.57
N ALA A 339 -12.41 -1.55 -60.27
CA ALA A 339 -11.88 -1.88 -58.96
C ALA A 339 -10.78 -0.88 -58.53
N LYS A 340 -11.02 -0.07 -57.50
CA LYS A 340 -9.94 0.51 -56.70
C LYS A 340 -9.49 -0.52 -55.68
N ARG A 341 -8.32 -1.11 -55.93
CA ARG A 341 -7.57 -1.96 -54.99
C ARG A 341 -7.56 -1.35 -53.58
N PRO A 342 -7.74 -2.14 -52.51
CA PRO A 342 -7.39 -1.68 -51.16
C PRO A 342 -5.88 -1.36 -51.11
N SER A 343 -5.53 -0.33 -50.34
CA SER A 343 -4.15 0.12 -50.10
C SER A 343 -3.26 -1.04 -49.64
N PRO A 344 -2.04 -1.23 -50.20
CA PRO A 344 -1.13 -2.27 -49.77
C PRO A 344 -0.74 -2.10 -48.29
N ILE A 345 -0.75 -3.20 -47.54
CA ILE A 345 -0.28 -3.28 -46.16
C ILE A 345 1.26 -3.29 -46.19
N GLU A 346 1.89 -2.13 -46.27
CA GLU A 346 3.36 -1.99 -46.20
C GLU A 346 3.90 -1.87 -44.76
N VAL A 347 3.08 -2.14 -43.75
CA VAL A 347 3.50 -2.04 -42.33
C VAL A 347 4.14 -3.33 -41.80
N LEU A 348 3.98 -4.47 -42.50
CA LEU A 348 4.51 -5.77 -42.06
C LEU A 348 5.95 -6.05 -42.53
N ASP A 349 6.42 -5.42 -43.60
CA ASP A 349 7.76 -5.69 -44.17
C ASP A 349 8.92 -5.05 -43.38
N ARG A 350 8.62 -4.22 -42.37
CA ARG A 350 9.64 -3.58 -41.53
C ARG A 350 9.87 -4.27 -40.18
N VAL A 351 9.19 -5.39 -39.91
CA VAL A 351 9.39 -6.19 -38.70
C VAL A 351 10.21 -7.44 -39.06
N LYS A 352 11.54 -7.32 -39.06
CA LYS A 352 12.43 -8.49 -39.07
C LYS A 352 12.43 -9.13 -37.69
N ILE A 353 11.75 -10.27 -37.55
CA ILE A 353 11.89 -11.14 -36.38
C ILE A 353 13.23 -11.87 -36.53
N ASN A 354 14.23 -11.46 -35.74
CA ASN A 354 15.49 -12.19 -35.66
C ASN A 354 15.23 -13.54 -34.97
N HIS A 355 15.31 -14.64 -35.74
CA HIS A 355 15.41 -15.98 -35.19
C HIS A 355 16.76 -16.13 -34.48
N THR A 356 16.75 -16.09 -33.15
CA THR A 356 17.90 -16.48 -32.34
C THR A 356 18.05 -18.00 -32.32
N LYS A 357 19.31 -18.43 -32.41
CA LYS A 357 19.77 -19.79 -32.68
C LYS A 357 19.25 -20.85 -31.70
N GLU A 358 19.18 -22.04 -32.27
CA GLU A 358 18.65 -23.30 -31.76
C GLU A 358 19.26 -23.73 -30.42
N THR A 359 18.40 -24.22 -29.51
CA THR A 359 18.79 -24.99 -28.32
C THR A 359 18.24 -26.42 -28.46
N PRO A 360 18.80 -27.42 -27.74
CA PRO A 360 18.61 -28.87 -27.98
C PRO A 360 17.20 -29.41 -27.67
N ARG A 361 16.20 -28.54 -27.57
CA ARG A 361 14.78 -28.90 -27.45
C ARG A 361 14.10 -29.09 -28.81
N SER A 362 14.68 -28.63 -29.92
CA SER A 362 14.15 -28.85 -31.27
C SER A 362 14.40 -30.26 -31.79
N THR A 363 15.53 -30.88 -31.45
CA THR A 363 15.89 -32.25 -31.87
C THR A 363 15.01 -33.31 -31.20
N ILE A 364 14.65 -33.11 -29.93
CA ILE A 364 13.81 -34.06 -29.18
C ILE A 364 12.33 -33.95 -29.60
N LYS A 365 11.90 -32.75 -30.04
CA LYS A 365 10.56 -32.55 -30.61
C LYS A 365 10.42 -33.11 -32.03
N GLY A 366 11.53 -33.37 -32.73
CA GLY A 366 11.55 -34.04 -34.04
C GLY A 366 11.39 -35.56 -33.99
N VAL A 367 11.64 -36.20 -32.84
CA VAL A 367 11.64 -37.67 -32.71
C VAL A 367 10.30 -38.22 -32.19
N LEU A 368 9.52 -37.40 -31.48
CA LEU A 368 8.16 -37.75 -31.03
C LEU A 368 7.14 -37.23 -32.07
N GLN A 369 6.96 -38.07 -33.09
CA GLN A 369 6.21 -37.91 -34.34
C GLN A 369 4.96 -37.02 -34.35
N GLY A 370 4.83 -36.29 -35.46
CA GLY A 370 3.64 -36.41 -36.31
C GLY A 370 2.39 -35.64 -35.90
N SER A 371 2.42 -34.32 -35.99
CA SER A 371 1.25 -33.59 -36.48
C SER A 371 1.69 -32.40 -37.30
N LYS A 372 1.11 -32.29 -38.50
CA LYS A 372 1.29 -31.19 -39.43
C LYS A 372 1.17 -29.86 -38.70
N SER A 373 2.03 -28.92 -39.08
CA SER A 373 1.85 -27.48 -38.93
C SER A 373 0.38 -27.12 -38.80
N SER A 374 -0.05 -26.71 -37.60
CA SER A 374 -1.30 -25.99 -37.45
C SER A 374 -1.12 -24.65 -38.13
N GLU A 375 -1.45 -24.60 -39.42
CA GLU A 375 -2.09 -23.42 -40.01
C GLU A 375 -3.04 -22.83 -38.96
N LEU A 376 -3.03 -21.51 -38.80
CA LEU A 376 -3.99 -20.77 -38.00
C LEU A 376 -5.40 -21.21 -38.44
N LYS A 377 -5.99 -22.19 -37.75
CA LYS A 377 -7.41 -22.50 -37.92
C LYS A 377 -8.17 -21.31 -37.34
N PHE A 378 -8.65 -20.45 -38.24
CA PHE A 378 -9.60 -19.38 -37.98
C PHE A 378 -10.94 -19.98 -37.53
N SER A 379 -10.97 -20.58 -36.35
CA SER A 379 -12.23 -20.92 -35.68
C SER A 379 -12.91 -19.62 -35.26
N ARG A 380 -14.24 -19.57 -35.38
CA ARG A 380 -15.07 -18.43 -34.97
C ARG A 380 -14.80 -18.04 -33.51
N ASP A 381 -14.53 -19.02 -32.64
CA ASP A 381 -14.20 -18.77 -31.22
C ASP A 381 -12.81 -18.15 -31.03
N ASN A 382 -11.84 -18.52 -31.87
CA ASN A 382 -10.51 -17.93 -31.84
C ASN A 382 -10.55 -16.48 -32.34
N LEU A 383 -11.33 -16.21 -33.39
CA LEU A 383 -11.58 -14.86 -33.89
C LEU A 383 -12.25 -13.98 -32.84
N ARG A 384 -13.28 -14.50 -32.13
CA ARG A 384 -13.95 -13.79 -31.04
C ARG A 384 -12.98 -13.44 -29.91
N LYS A 385 -12.14 -14.39 -29.48
CA LYS A 385 -11.10 -14.16 -28.46
C LYS A 385 -10.05 -13.14 -28.91
N ILE A 386 -9.68 -13.12 -30.19
CA ILE A 386 -8.74 -12.14 -30.76
C ILE A 386 -9.40 -10.75 -30.80
N GLU A 387 -10.66 -10.68 -31.20
CA GLU A 387 -11.45 -9.44 -31.22
C GLU A 387 -11.59 -8.84 -29.81
N GLU A 388 -11.93 -9.66 -28.80
CA GLU A 388 -11.98 -9.26 -27.39
C GLU A 388 -10.63 -8.71 -26.90
N LYS A 389 -9.53 -9.42 -27.19
CA LYS A 389 -8.17 -8.96 -26.82
C LYS A 389 -7.79 -7.67 -27.53
N LEU A 390 -8.13 -7.53 -28.80
CA LEU A 390 -7.86 -6.33 -29.58
C LEU A 390 -8.67 -5.15 -29.04
N ARG A 391 -9.95 -5.37 -28.71
CA ARG A 391 -10.82 -4.39 -28.05
C ARG A 391 -10.21 -3.87 -26.74
N ARG A 392 -9.71 -4.76 -25.87
CA ARG A 392 -8.98 -4.38 -24.64
C ARG A 392 -7.73 -3.55 -24.94
N ALA A 393 -6.91 -4.01 -25.88
CA ALA A 393 -5.68 -3.32 -26.26
C ALA A 393 -5.95 -1.90 -26.76
N PHE A 394 -7.02 -1.70 -27.54
CA PHE A 394 -7.44 -0.36 -27.99
C PHE A 394 -7.91 0.52 -26.82
N VAL A 395 -8.66 -0.02 -25.86
CA VAL A 395 -9.10 0.72 -24.66
C VAL A 395 -7.89 1.14 -23.81
N GLU A 396 -6.96 0.24 -23.55
CA GLU A 396 -5.72 0.54 -22.82
C GLU A 396 -4.84 1.56 -23.55
N PHE A 397 -4.68 1.40 -24.87
CA PHE A 397 -3.88 2.32 -25.67
C PHE A 397 -4.48 3.72 -25.68
N TYR A 398 -5.80 3.83 -25.87
CA TYR A 398 -6.53 5.10 -25.78
C TYR A 398 -6.40 5.73 -24.38
N HIS A 399 -6.45 4.92 -23.32
CA HIS A 399 -6.24 5.39 -21.95
C HIS A 399 -4.83 6.00 -21.76
N LYS A 400 -3.78 5.31 -22.21
CA LYS A 400 -2.39 5.79 -22.13
C LYS A 400 -2.20 7.10 -22.90
N LEU A 401 -2.78 7.21 -24.11
CA LEU A 401 -2.74 8.46 -24.89
C LEU A 401 -3.42 9.63 -24.16
N ARG A 402 -4.54 9.38 -23.47
CA ARG A 402 -5.20 10.42 -22.65
C ARG A 402 -4.35 10.85 -21.46
N LEU A 403 -3.68 9.92 -20.77
CA LEU A 403 -2.76 10.26 -19.69
C LEU A 403 -1.61 11.12 -20.20
N LEU A 404 -1.04 10.79 -21.36
CA LEU A 404 0.04 11.55 -21.97
C LEU A 404 -0.42 12.96 -22.39
N LYS A 405 -1.63 13.08 -22.96
CA LYS A 405 -2.26 14.38 -23.26
C LYS A 405 -2.40 15.24 -22.00
N SER A 406 -2.90 14.66 -20.91
CA SER A 406 -3.03 15.36 -19.63
C SER A 406 -1.68 15.75 -19.04
N TYR A 407 -0.66 14.90 -19.15
CA TYR A 407 0.69 15.20 -18.71
C TYR A 407 1.27 16.42 -19.43
N SER A 408 1.19 16.48 -20.76
CA SER A 408 1.66 17.62 -21.54
C SER A 408 0.97 18.92 -21.08
N PHE A 409 -0.37 18.92 -21.04
CA PHE A 409 -1.15 20.08 -20.64
C PHE A 409 -0.83 20.58 -19.22
N LEU A 410 -0.77 19.67 -18.24
CA LEU A 410 -0.50 20.03 -16.84
C LEU A 410 0.90 20.62 -16.66
N ASN A 411 1.90 20.09 -17.36
CA ASN A 411 3.27 20.61 -17.26
C ASN A 411 3.42 21.97 -17.93
N VAL A 412 2.85 22.19 -19.12
CA VAL A 412 2.81 23.53 -19.74
C VAL A 412 2.14 24.56 -18.82
N LEU A 413 1.02 24.17 -18.19
CA LEU A 413 0.35 25.02 -17.20
C LEU A 413 1.21 25.27 -15.95
N ALA A 414 1.94 24.26 -15.47
CA ALA A 414 2.84 24.39 -14.34
C ALA A 414 3.98 25.38 -14.64
N PHE A 415 4.60 25.28 -15.82
CA PHE A 415 5.61 26.23 -16.30
C PHE A 415 5.05 27.66 -16.34
N SER A 416 3.85 27.85 -16.91
CA SER A 416 3.20 29.17 -16.91
C SER A 416 2.99 29.73 -15.49
N LYS A 417 2.51 28.90 -14.55
CA LYS A 417 2.25 29.32 -13.17
C LYS A 417 3.51 29.62 -12.38
N ILE A 418 4.55 28.80 -12.51
CA ILE A 418 5.81 29.04 -11.78
C ILE A 418 6.51 30.29 -12.31
N MET A 419 6.48 30.52 -13.62
CA MET A 419 7.05 31.73 -14.23
C MET A 419 6.30 32.98 -13.81
N LYS A 420 4.96 32.97 -13.80
CA LYS A 420 4.17 34.07 -13.25
C LYS A 420 4.50 34.37 -11.78
N LYS A 421 4.70 33.32 -10.98
CA LYS A 421 5.11 33.47 -9.57
C LYS A 421 6.52 34.03 -9.44
N TYR A 422 7.45 33.58 -10.29
CA TYR A 422 8.82 34.09 -10.36
C TYR A 422 8.83 35.57 -10.69
N ASP A 423 8.08 36.00 -11.70
CA ASP A 423 7.99 37.42 -12.08
C ASP A 423 7.38 38.26 -10.96
N LYS A 424 6.36 37.74 -10.24
CA LYS A 424 5.76 38.43 -9.09
C LYS A 424 6.75 38.62 -7.93
N ILE A 425 7.63 37.65 -7.69
CA ILE A 425 8.59 37.70 -6.56
C ILE A 425 9.83 38.51 -6.94
N THR A 426 10.32 38.37 -8.16
CA THR A 426 11.59 38.95 -8.59
C THR A 426 11.45 40.27 -9.34
N SER A 427 10.24 40.60 -9.82
CA SER A 427 9.95 41.76 -10.68
C SER A 427 10.77 41.81 -11.98
N ARG A 428 11.20 40.64 -12.49
CA ARG A 428 12.12 40.53 -13.66
C ARG A 428 11.45 40.25 -15.01
N HIS A 429 10.12 40.17 -15.09
CA HIS A 429 9.34 40.00 -16.35
C HIS A 429 9.88 38.93 -17.32
N ALA A 430 10.38 37.80 -16.81
CA ALA A 430 11.00 36.72 -17.57
C ALA A 430 9.99 35.73 -18.17
N THR A 431 8.71 35.77 -17.78
CA THR A 431 7.67 34.82 -18.24
C THR A 431 7.58 34.76 -19.77
N LYS A 432 7.64 35.90 -20.45
CA LYS A 432 7.43 35.96 -21.91
C LYS A 432 8.53 35.23 -22.68
N SER A 433 9.78 35.36 -22.26
CA SER A 433 10.92 34.70 -22.92
C SER A 433 10.90 33.19 -22.66
N TYR A 434 10.64 32.77 -21.42
CA TYR A 434 10.63 31.36 -21.06
C TYR A 434 9.43 30.61 -21.64
N MET A 435 8.24 31.23 -21.67
CA MET A 435 7.08 30.61 -22.32
C MET A 435 7.29 30.42 -23.82
N LYS A 436 7.98 31.33 -24.50
CA LYS A 436 8.36 31.15 -25.91
C LYS A 436 9.23 29.90 -26.11
N MET A 437 10.12 29.60 -25.18
CA MET A 437 10.93 28.37 -25.20
C MET A 437 10.07 27.12 -24.97
N VAL A 438 9.12 27.17 -24.03
CA VAL A 438 8.20 26.06 -23.74
C VAL A 438 7.27 25.81 -24.93
N ASP A 439 6.72 26.87 -25.54
CA ASP A 439 5.82 26.80 -26.69
C ASP A 439 6.54 26.21 -27.92
N ASN A 440 7.82 26.56 -28.12
CA ASN A 440 8.66 26.02 -29.19
C ASN A 440 9.20 24.61 -28.90
N SER A 441 9.07 24.11 -27.67
CA SER A 441 9.51 22.76 -27.31
C SER A 441 8.53 21.71 -27.83
N TYR A 442 8.98 20.46 -27.89
CA TYR A 442 8.12 19.32 -28.26
C TYR A 442 6.91 19.17 -27.33
N LEU A 443 7.03 19.60 -26.06
CA LEU A 443 5.96 19.55 -25.08
C LEU A 443 4.81 20.52 -25.39
N GLY A 444 5.14 21.70 -25.93
CA GLY A 444 4.18 22.78 -26.23
C GLY A 444 3.65 22.76 -27.67
N SER A 445 4.46 22.29 -28.63
CA SER A 445 4.15 22.35 -30.07
C SER A 445 3.63 21.05 -30.68
N SER A 446 3.74 19.91 -30.00
CA SER A 446 3.36 18.61 -30.58
C SER A 446 1.85 18.34 -30.51
N ASP A 447 1.23 18.26 -31.69
CA ASP A 447 -0.16 17.78 -31.87
C ASP A 447 -0.26 16.26 -32.08
N GLU A 448 0.86 15.53 -32.06
CA GLU A 448 0.89 14.12 -32.46
C GLU A 448 0.02 13.24 -31.55
N VAL A 449 0.06 13.50 -30.24
CA VAL A 449 -0.78 12.80 -29.27
C VAL A 449 -2.27 13.02 -29.55
N MET A 450 -2.65 14.24 -29.94
CA MET A 450 -4.04 14.56 -30.28
C MET A 450 -4.49 13.84 -31.55
N ARG A 451 -3.65 13.84 -32.59
CA ARG A 451 -3.91 13.11 -33.85
C ARG A 451 -3.98 11.59 -33.63
N LEU A 452 -3.16 11.04 -32.73
CA LEU A 452 -3.21 9.62 -32.36
C LEU A 452 -4.52 9.27 -31.66
N VAL A 453 -4.95 10.10 -30.71
CA VAL A 453 -6.25 9.94 -30.02
C VAL A 453 -7.39 9.90 -31.03
N GLU A 454 -7.45 10.86 -31.96
CA GLU A 454 -8.51 10.94 -32.98
C GLU A 454 -8.50 9.72 -33.92
N ARG A 455 -7.31 9.25 -34.35
CA ARG A 455 -7.19 8.04 -35.18
C ARG A 455 -7.66 6.79 -34.45
N VAL A 456 -7.33 6.67 -33.16
CA VAL A 456 -7.77 5.55 -32.33
C VAL A 456 -9.28 5.56 -32.15
N GLU A 457 -9.88 6.72 -31.88
CA GLU A 457 -11.35 6.86 -31.80
C GLU A 457 -12.02 6.45 -33.11
N ALA A 458 -11.56 6.99 -34.25
CA ALA A 458 -12.13 6.71 -35.56
C ALA A 458 -12.03 5.22 -35.93
N THR A 459 -10.86 4.61 -35.70
CA THR A 459 -10.61 3.20 -35.99
C THR A 459 -11.47 2.30 -35.09
N PHE A 460 -11.55 2.60 -33.80
CA PHE A 460 -12.33 1.80 -32.87
C PHE A 460 -13.83 1.87 -33.15
N ILE A 461 -14.36 3.06 -33.40
CA ILE A 461 -15.78 3.26 -33.72
C ILE A 461 -16.16 2.51 -34.99
N LYS A 462 -15.29 2.55 -36.01
CA LYS A 462 -15.49 1.87 -37.28
C LYS A 462 -15.51 0.34 -37.13
N HIS A 463 -14.56 -0.23 -36.39
CA HIS A 463 -14.33 -1.68 -36.37
C HIS A 463 -15.00 -2.43 -35.21
N PHE A 464 -15.27 -1.79 -34.07
CA PHE A 464 -15.83 -2.45 -32.87
C PHE A 464 -17.19 -1.91 -32.43
N ALA A 465 -17.65 -0.79 -33.00
CA ALA A 465 -18.92 -0.15 -32.59
C ALA A 465 -19.92 0.01 -33.74
N ASN A 466 -19.71 -0.66 -34.88
CA ASN A 466 -20.58 -0.56 -36.08
C ASN A 466 -20.86 0.89 -36.49
N ALA A 467 -19.82 1.74 -36.46
CA ALA A 467 -19.91 3.18 -36.71
C ALA A 467 -20.79 3.99 -35.72
N ASN A 468 -21.28 3.39 -34.63
CA ASN A 468 -21.99 4.09 -33.57
C ASN A 468 -20.99 4.81 -32.65
N ARG A 469 -20.82 6.12 -32.85
CA ARG A 469 -19.92 6.97 -32.07
C ARG A 469 -20.22 6.91 -30.57
N THR A 470 -21.49 6.92 -30.16
CA THR A 470 -21.88 6.92 -28.74
C THR A 470 -21.49 5.60 -28.07
N LYS A 471 -21.77 4.47 -28.72
CA LYS A 471 -21.39 3.13 -28.21
C LYS A 471 -19.87 2.98 -28.14
N GLY A 472 -19.15 3.33 -29.20
CA GLY A 472 -17.68 3.26 -29.24
C GLY A 472 -17.00 4.15 -28.21
N MET A 473 -17.47 5.39 -28.04
CA MET A 473 -16.92 6.31 -27.04
C MET A 473 -17.23 5.90 -25.60
N ASN A 474 -18.39 5.27 -25.33
CA ASN A 474 -18.67 4.73 -24.00
C ASN A 474 -17.76 3.54 -23.63
N ILE A 475 -17.31 2.76 -24.63
CA ILE A 475 -16.36 1.65 -24.43
C ILE A 475 -14.93 2.17 -24.27
N LEU A 476 -14.48 3.07 -25.15
CA LEU A 476 -13.14 3.68 -25.05
C LEU A 476 -12.96 4.55 -23.79
N ARG A 477 -14.03 5.22 -23.38
CA ARG A 477 -14.06 6.06 -22.17
C ARG A 477 -15.05 5.46 -21.19
N PRO A 478 -14.66 4.41 -20.45
CA PRO A 478 -15.49 3.91 -19.36
C PRO A 478 -15.70 5.06 -18.38
N LYS A 479 -16.93 5.59 -18.36
CA LYS A 479 -17.32 6.62 -17.41
C LYS A 479 -17.31 5.95 -16.04
N ALA A 480 -16.75 6.61 -15.03
CA ALA A 480 -16.93 6.19 -13.65
C ALA A 480 -18.43 5.92 -13.44
N LYS A 481 -18.80 4.71 -12.99
CA LYS A 481 -20.20 4.30 -12.79
C LYS A 481 -20.94 5.47 -12.15
N ARG A 482 -21.82 6.12 -12.90
CA ARG A 482 -22.64 7.22 -12.38
C ARG A 482 -23.40 6.63 -11.21
N GLU A 483 -23.21 7.20 -10.03
CA GLU A 483 -23.83 6.69 -8.81
C GLU A 483 -25.33 6.53 -9.04
N ARG A 484 -25.86 5.30 -8.88
CA ARG A 484 -27.29 5.06 -9.10
C ARG A 484 -28.05 5.84 -8.03
N HIS A 485 -28.71 6.93 -8.41
CA HIS A 485 -29.58 7.74 -7.53
C HIS A 485 -30.58 6.86 -6.76
N ARG A 486 -31.04 5.77 -7.39
CA ARG A 486 -31.88 4.73 -6.78
C ARG A 486 -31.29 4.15 -5.50
N ILE A 487 -30.00 3.82 -5.45
CA ILE A 487 -29.37 3.22 -4.26
C ILE A 487 -29.38 4.22 -3.10
N THR A 488 -28.99 5.47 -3.37
CA THR A 488 -28.98 6.52 -2.34
C THR A 488 -30.38 6.76 -1.77
N PHE A 489 -31.40 6.82 -2.63
CA PHE A 489 -32.80 6.93 -2.21
C PHE A 489 -33.24 5.71 -1.39
N SER A 490 -33.02 4.49 -1.88
CA SER A 490 -33.39 3.26 -1.18
C SER A 490 -32.70 3.12 0.19
N THR A 491 -31.42 3.48 0.29
CA THR A 491 -30.71 3.50 1.59
C THR A 491 -31.35 4.48 2.56
N GLY A 492 -31.70 5.69 2.09
CA GLY A 492 -32.38 6.70 2.92
C GLY A 492 -33.77 6.26 3.36
N PHE A 493 -34.56 5.69 2.44
CA PHE A 493 -35.89 5.15 2.73
C PHE A 493 -35.82 4.03 3.78
N MET A 494 -34.96 3.02 3.58
CA MET A 494 -34.80 1.91 4.53
C MET A 494 -34.31 2.41 5.90
N GLY A 495 -33.37 3.37 5.93
CA GLY A 495 -32.93 4.01 7.18
C GLY A 495 -34.07 4.75 7.90
N GLY A 496 -34.93 5.45 7.14
CA GLY A 496 -36.14 6.08 7.66
C GLY A 496 -37.12 5.05 8.25
N CYS A 497 -37.35 3.94 7.56
CA CYS A 497 -38.17 2.83 8.06
C CYS A 497 -37.63 2.26 9.37
N VAL A 498 -36.32 1.99 9.48
CA VAL A 498 -35.72 1.53 10.74
C VAL A 498 -36.00 2.52 11.87
N PHE A 499 -35.79 3.82 11.63
CA PHE A 499 -36.06 4.84 12.64
C PHE A 499 -37.54 4.86 13.07
N SER A 500 -38.46 4.87 12.12
CA SER A 500 -39.91 4.85 12.40
C SER A 500 -40.34 3.59 13.15
N LEU A 501 -39.81 2.42 12.79
CA LEU A 501 -40.14 1.15 13.47
C LEU A 501 -39.55 1.07 14.88
N VAL A 502 -38.35 1.64 15.14
CA VAL A 502 -37.82 1.75 16.50
C VAL A 502 -38.69 2.66 17.37
N VAL A 503 -39.15 3.80 16.82
CA VAL A 503 -40.08 4.69 17.52
C VAL A 503 -41.41 3.98 17.79
N ALA A 504 -41.95 3.24 16.80
CA ALA A 504 -43.17 2.45 16.96
C ALA A 504 -43.00 1.38 18.05
N LEU A 505 -41.88 0.65 18.06
CA LEU A 505 -41.58 -0.35 19.08
C LEU A 505 -41.54 0.27 20.48
N PHE A 506 -40.88 1.42 20.65
CA PHE A 506 -40.83 2.11 21.94
C PHE A 506 -42.22 2.59 22.38
N ALA A 507 -43.02 3.11 21.44
CA ALA A 507 -44.40 3.52 21.71
C ALA A 507 -45.27 2.33 22.12
N ILE A 508 -45.19 1.18 21.43
CA ILE A 508 -45.92 -0.05 21.76
C ILE A 508 -45.55 -0.52 23.17
N ILE A 509 -44.25 -0.63 23.48
CA ILE A 509 -43.79 -1.05 24.82
C ILE A 509 -44.33 -0.12 25.92
N ARG A 510 -44.32 1.21 25.69
CA ARG A 510 -44.79 2.21 26.66
C ARG A 510 -46.30 2.26 26.82
N THR A 511 -47.05 2.18 25.72
CA THR A 511 -48.52 2.36 25.71
C THR A 511 -49.26 1.10 26.13
N ARG A 512 -48.75 -0.07 25.76
CA ARG A 512 -49.41 -1.35 26.03
C ARG A 512 -49.04 -1.95 27.38
N ASN A 513 -48.05 -1.39 28.08
CA ASN A 513 -47.58 -1.87 29.39
C ASN A 513 -47.36 -3.41 29.42
N ILE A 514 -46.92 -3.98 28.28
CA ILE A 514 -46.77 -5.43 28.02
C ILE A 514 -45.82 -6.11 29.02
N LEU A 515 -45.08 -5.30 29.77
CA LEU A 515 -44.16 -5.71 30.83
C LEU A 515 -44.86 -5.79 32.19
N GLN A 516 -45.96 -6.55 32.32
CA GLN A 516 -46.36 -7.07 33.63
C GLN A 516 -45.28 -8.05 34.12
N GLU A 517 -45.00 -8.07 35.44
CA GLU A 517 -43.79 -8.68 36.01
C GLU A 517 -43.56 -10.15 35.61
N GLU A 518 -44.63 -10.96 35.47
CA GLU A 518 -44.50 -12.39 35.16
C GLU A 518 -44.18 -12.67 33.67
N GLY A 519 -44.89 -12.05 32.72
CA GLY A 519 -44.66 -12.26 31.28
C GLY A 519 -43.38 -11.61 30.75
N GLN A 520 -42.94 -10.51 31.37
CA GLN A 520 -41.71 -9.81 31.02
C GLN A 520 -40.48 -10.71 31.17
N GLN A 521 -40.37 -11.44 32.28
CA GLN A 521 -39.22 -12.31 32.55
C GLN A 521 -39.13 -13.45 31.53
N GLN A 522 -40.27 -14.02 31.14
CA GLN A 522 -40.32 -15.09 30.15
C GLN A 522 -39.89 -14.59 28.76
N TYR A 523 -40.42 -13.46 28.29
CA TYR A 523 -40.04 -12.88 27.00
C TYR A 523 -38.56 -12.47 26.95
N MET A 524 -38.06 -11.85 28.04
CA MET A 524 -36.67 -11.42 28.15
C MET A 524 -35.68 -12.59 28.15
N ASN A 525 -36.07 -13.76 28.63
CA ASN A 525 -35.22 -14.96 28.66
C ASN A 525 -35.39 -15.89 27.45
N THR A 526 -36.37 -15.65 26.57
CA THR A 526 -36.64 -16.46 25.38
C THR A 526 -36.47 -15.66 24.09
N MET A 527 -37.38 -14.72 23.80
CA MET A 527 -37.41 -13.96 22.54
C MET A 527 -36.31 -12.90 22.44
N PHE A 528 -36.01 -12.18 23.53
CA PHE A 528 -35.02 -11.10 23.49
C PHE A 528 -33.62 -11.57 23.04
N PRO A 529 -33.06 -12.70 23.52
CA PRO A 529 -31.80 -13.25 23.02
C PRO A 529 -31.83 -13.64 21.54
N LEU A 530 -32.97 -14.12 21.01
CA LEU A 530 -33.14 -14.48 19.61
C LEU A 530 -33.09 -13.26 18.70
N TYR A 531 -33.82 -12.20 19.06
CA TYR A 531 -33.84 -10.95 18.29
C TYR A 531 -32.56 -10.12 18.45
N SER A 532 -31.89 -10.24 19.60
CA SER A 532 -30.59 -9.58 19.85
C SER A 532 -29.52 -9.98 18.83
N LEU A 533 -29.57 -11.21 18.30
CA LEU A 533 -28.66 -11.66 17.24
C LEU A 533 -28.74 -10.76 16.00
N PHE A 534 -29.94 -10.42 15.54
CA PHE A 534 -30.12 -9.52 14.39
C PHE A 534 -29.62 -8.12 14.70
N GLY A 535 -29.85 -7.64 15.93
CA GLY A 535 -29.27 -6.37 16.41
C GLY A 535 -27.75 -6.35 16.31
N PHE A 536 -27.07 -7.41 16.74
CA PHE A 536 -25.61 -7.52 16.63
C PHE A 536 -25.13 -7.56 15.18
N VAL A 537 -25.82 -8.31 14.30
CA VAL A 537 -25.48 -8.37 12.87
C VAL A 537 -25.66 -7.00 12.20
N VAL A 538 -26.79 -6.34 12.42
CA VAL A 538 -27.08 -5.00 11.87
C VAL A 538 -26.04 -4.00 12.38
N LEU A 539 -25.77 -3.96 13.68
CA LEU A 539 -24.78 -3.06 14.27
C LEU A 539 -23.38 -3.27 13.66
N HIS A 540 -22.98 -4.52 13.47
CA HIS A 540 -21.68 -4.83 12.86
C HIS A 540 -21.60 -4.36 11.40
N ILE A 541 -22.67 -4.59 10.60
CA ILE A 541 -22.75 -4.13 9.21
C ILE A 541 -22.71 -2.59 9.15
N LEU A 542 -23.39 -1.89 10.06
CA LEU A 542 -23.35 -0.43 10.16
C LEU A 542 -21.95 0.08 10.51
N MET A 543 -21.27 -0.56 11.47
CA MET A 543 -19.88 -0.23 11.81
C MET A 543 -18.93 -0.49 10.62
N TYR A 544 -19.13 -1.55 9.86
CA TYR A 544 -18.35 -1.82 8.65
C TYR A 544 -18.63 -0.79 7.55
N ALA A 545 -19.87 -0.37 7.35
CA ALA A 545 -20.22 0.69 6.40
C ALA A 545 -19.60 2.04 6.80
N ALA A 546 -19.60 2.38 8.09
CA ALA A 546 -18.93 3.56 8.61
C ALA A 546 -17.42 3.51 8.35
N ASN A 547 -16.80 2.34 8.54
CA ASN A 547 -15.40 2.12 8.21
C ASN A 547 -15.11 2.39 6.72
N ILE A 548 -15.89 1.81 5.80
CA ILE A 548 -15.74 2.07 4.36
C ILE A 548 -15.90 3.55 4.03
N TYR A 549 -16.90 4.22 4.61
CA TYR A 549 -17.12 5.65 4.44
C TYR A 549 -15.87 6.45 4.85
N TYR A 550 -15.34 6.20 6.04
CA TYR A 550 -14.16 6.90 6.53
C TYR A 550 -12.88 6.56 5.75
N TRP A 551 -12.67 5.29 5.40
CA TRP A 551 -11.55 4.88 4.54
C TRP A 551 -11.60 5.61 3.19
N ARG A 552 -12.78 5.72 2.58
CA ARG A 552 -12.96 6.49 1.34
C ARG A 552 -12.74 7.98 1.54
N ARG A 553 -13.24 8.56 2.64
CA ARG A 553 -13.10 9.98 2.99
C ARG A 553 -11.65 10.41 3.24
N TYR A 554 -10.86 9.54 3.85
CA TYR A 554 -9.43 9.74 4.15
C TYR A 554 -8.49 9.09 3.12
N ARG A 555 -9.03 8.59 2.00
CA ARG A 555 -8.27 8.01 0.87
C ARG A 555 -7.39 6.80 1.24
N VAL A 556 -7.83 6.00 2.22
CA VAL A 556 -7.26 4.68 2.51
C VAL A 556 -7.65 3.72 1.38
N ASN A 557 -6.67 3.13 0.71
CA ASN A 557 -6.91 2.16 -0.37
C ASN A 557 -7.26 0.76 0.19
N TYR A 558 -8.46 0.63 0.76
CA TYR A 558 -8.91 -0.62 1.36
C TYR A 558 -9.08 -1.75 0.32
N SER A 559 -9.44 -1.42 -0.91
CA SER A 559 -9.62 -2.39 -2.00
C SER A 559 -8.32 -3.11 -2.34
N PHE A 560 -7.22 -2.36 -2.41
CA PHE A 560 -5.88 -2.94 -2.55
C PHE A 560 -5.48 -3.79 -1.33
N ILE A 561 -5.73 -3.28 -0.11
CA ILE A 561 -5.37 -3.94 1.13
C ILE A 561 -6.08 -5.30 1.28
N PHE A 562 -7.35 -5.37 0.90
CA PHE A 562 -8.12 -6.61 0.93
C PHE A 562 -7.95 -7.49 -0.31
N GLY A 563 -7.26 -7.02 -1.34
CA GLY A 563 -7.09 -7.76 -2.59
C GLY A 563 -8.37 -7.90 -3.40
N PHE A 564 -9.32 -6.97 -3.27
CA PHE A 564 -10.52 -6.96 -4.10
C PHE A 564 -10.14 -6.73 -5.56
N LYS A 565 -10.82 -7.43 -6.48
CA LYS A 565 -10.77 -7.10 -7.90
C LYS A 565 -11.36 -5.71 -8.09
N GLN A 566 -10.77 -4.93 -9.00
CA GLN A 566 -11.27 -3.60 -9.33
C GLN A 566 -12.75 -3.69 -9.71
N GLY A 567 -13.56 -2.70 -9.32
CA GLY A 567 -15.00 -2.71 -9.59
C GLY A 567 -15.88 -3.70 -8.81
N SER A 568 -15.32 -4.71 -8.12
CA SER A 568 -16.07 -5.69 -7.32
C SER A 568 -16.36 -5.26 -5.87
N GLU A 569 -15.81 -4.11 -5.47
CA GLU A 569 -15.91 -3.57 -4.12
C GLU A 569 -17.32 -3.06 -3.80
N LEU A 570 -17.85 -3.45 -2.64
CA LEU A 570 -19.08 -2.88 -2.11
C LEU A 570 -18.84 -1.45 -1.61
N GLY A 571 -19.64 -0.49 -2.08
CA GLY A 571 -19.65 0.86 -1.55
C GLY A 571 -20.40 0.95 -0.23
N TYR A 572 -20.04 1.92 0.62
CA TYR A 572 -20.67 2.09 1.95
C TYR A 572 -22.21 2.20 1.89
N ARG A 573 -22.79 2.85 0.86
CA ARG A 573 -24.25 2.96 0.71
C ARG A 573 -24.92 1.62 0.44
N GLN A 574 -24.28 0.74 -0.33
CA GLN A 574 -24.79 -0.61 -0.59
C GLN A 574 -24.75 -1.46 0.68
N VAL A 575 -23.67 -1.34 1.46
CA VAL A 575 -23.56 -2.00 2.76
C VAL A 575 -24.60 -1.47 3.75
N LEU A 576 -24.82 -0.14 3.80
CA LEU A 576 -25.89 0.47 4.60
C LEU A 576 -27.28 -0.01 4.16
N LEU A 577 -27.53 -0.13 2.85
CA LEU A 577 -28.80 -0.63 2.34
C LEU A 577 -29.07 -2.05 2.86
N VAL A 578 -28.08 -2.95 2.75
CA VAL A 578 -28.21 -4.33 3.28
C VAL A 578 -28.45 -4.32 4.79
N GLY A 579 -27.68 -3.54 5.54
CA GLY A 579 -27.83 -3.43 7.00
C GLY A 579 -29.20 -2.90 7.42
N PHE A 580 -29.68 -1.82 6.79
CA PHE A 580 -31.00 -1.27 7.09
C PHE A 580 -32.14 -2.19 6.64
N SER A 581 -32.02 -2.87 5.49
CA SER A 581 -33.03 -3.85 5.07
C SER A 581 -33.17 -4.99 6.07
N ILE A 582 -32.06 -5.57 6.54
CA ILE A 582 -32.09 -6.60 7.61
C ILE A 582 -32.72 -6.01 8.88
N GLY A 583 -32.36 -4.77 9.25
CA GLY A 583 -32.93 -4.08 10.41
C GLY A 583 -34.44 -3.86 10.30
N VAL A 584 -34.96 -3.48 9.13
CA VAL A 584 -36.41 -3.34 8.88
C VAL A 584 -37.10 -4.68 9.07
N PHE A 585 -36.62 -5.75 8.42
CA PHE A 585 -37.23 -7.08 8.56
C PHE A 585 -37.18 -7.58 10.01
N ALA A 586 -36.06 -7.41 10.71
CA ALA A 586 -35.95 -7.78 12.12
C ALA A 586 -36.94 -7.01 13.01
N LEU A 587 -37.06 -5.69 12.83
CA LEU A 587 -37.99 -4.87 13.60
C LEU A 587 -39.45 -5.18 13.27
N LEU A 588 -39.78 -5.45 12.01
CA LEU A 588 -41.11 -5.91 11.61
C LEU A 588 -41.46 -7.25 12.25
N CYS A 589 -40.52 -8.21 12.30
CA CYS A 589 -40.72 -9.48 13.00
C CYS A 589 -40.96 -9.27 14.50
N VAL A 590 -40.18 -8.39 15.16
CA VAL A 590 -40.38 -8.06 16.58
C VAL A 590 -41.76 -7.45 16.82
N ILE A 591 -42.15 -6.47 15.99
CA ILE A 591 -43.45 -5.80 16.12
C ILE A 591 -44.59 -6.78 15.85
N ALA A 592 -44.49 -7.61 14.80
CA ALA A 592 -45.49 -8.63 14.50
C ALA A 592 -45.62 -9.66 15.62
N ASN A 593 -44.50 -10.10 16.21
CA ASN A 593 -44.50 -11.02 17.34
C ASN A 593 -45.18 -10.40 18.58
N LEU A 594 -44.89 -9.14 18.89
CA LEU A 594 -45.53 -8.41 20.00
C LEU A 594 -47.01 -8.11 19.74
N ASP A 595 -47.40 -7.81 18.50
CA ASP A 595 -48.78 -7.49 18.13
C ASP A 595 -49.68 -8.74 18.17
N MET A 596 -49.20 -9.86 17.60
CA MET A 596 -49.91 -11.15 17.61
C MET A 596 -50.03 -11.76 19.02
N GLU A 597 -49.19 -11.36 19.97
CA GLU A 597 -49.27 -11.78 21.38
C GLU A 597 -50.38 -11.02 22.13
N VAL A 598 -50.75 -9.82 21.67
CA VAL A 598 -51.75 -8.96 22.32
C VAL A 598 -53.16 -9.21 21.78
N ASP A 599 -53.30 -9.65 20.52
CA ASP A 599 -54.60 -9.86 19.89
C ASP A 599 -55.26 -11.19 20.34
N PRO A 600 -56.45 -11.15 20.98
CA PRO A 600 -57.15 -12.35 21.42
C PRO A 600 -57.65 -13.25 20.28
N GLU A 601 -57.81 -12.75 19.04
CA GLU A 601 -58.20 -13.58 17.88
C GLU A 601 -57.03 -14.40 17.31
N THR A 602 -55.78 -14.00 17.54
CA THR A 602 -54.58 -14.67 16.98
C THR A 602 -53.88 -15.63 17.94
N LYS A 603 -54.42 -15.85 19.15
CA LYS A 603 -53.84 -16.78 20.14
C LYS A 603 -53.71 -18.21 19.65
N ASP A 604 -54.55 -18.65 18.72
CA ASP A 604 -54.47 -20.00 18.13
C ASP A 604 -53.19 -20.22 17.28
N TYR A 605 -52.43 -19.16 16.96
CA TYR A 605 -51.18 -19.21 16.18
C TYR A 605 -49.90 -19.13 17.04
N GLU A 606 -49.96 -19.39 18.35
CA GLU A 606 -48.82 -19.30 19.28
C GLU A 606 -47.52 -19.96 18.77
N ALA A 607 -47.59 -21.15 18.18
CA ALA A 607 -46.39 -21.82 17.69
C ALA A 607 -45.78 -21.16 16.43
N PHE A 608 -46.59 -20.47 15.62
CA PHE A 608 -46.13 -19.83 14.39
C PHE A 608 -45.44 -18.48 14.67
N THR A 609 -45.93 -17.72 15.64
CA THR A 609 -45.34 -16.43 16.04
C THR A 609 -43.93 -16.61 16.61
N GLU A 610 -43.68 -17.72 17.30
CA GLU A 610 -42.38 -18.15 17.84
C GLU A 610 -41.37 -18.55 16.76
N LEU A 611 -41.83 -18.87 15.54
CA LEU A 611 -40.97 -19.25 14.42
C LEU A 611 -40.46 -18.06 13.59
N LEU A 612 -41.00 -16.85 13.79
CA LEU A 612 -40.60 -15.65 13.04
C LEU A 612 -39.08 -15.36 13.10
N PRO A 613 -38.40 -15.42 14.27
CA PRO A 613 -36.95 -15.25 14.33
C PRO A 613 -36.20 -16.33 13.53
N LEU A 614 -36.66 -17.58 13.58
CA LEU A 614 -36.04 -18.69 12.86
C LEU A 614 -36.20 -18.53 11.34
N ILE A 615 -37.38 -18.14 10.86
CA ILE A 615 -37.64 -17.89 9.44
C ILE A 615 -36.70 -16.79 8.91
N LEU A 616 -36.55 -15.70 9.68
CA LEU A 616 -35.64 -14.61 9.32
C LEU A 616 -34.17 -15.07 9.28
N LEU A 617 -33.74 -15.87 10.27
CA LEU A 617 -32.38 -16.41 10.32
C LEU A 617 -32.09 -17.33 9.13
N ILE A 618 -33.01 -18.23 8.80
CA ILE A 618 -32.90 -19.14 7.64
C ILE A 618 -32.85 -18.33 6.34
N GLY A 619 -33.74 -17.33 6.18
CA GLY A 619 -33.74 -16.45 5.01
C GLY A 619 -32.41 -15.72 4.82
N MET A 620 -31.82 -15.21 5.90
CA MET A 620 -30.49 -14.59 5.87
C MET A 620 -29.37 -15.57 5.50
N PHE A 621 -29.41 -16.79 6.04
CA PHE A 621 -28.42 -17.83 5.71
C PHE A 621 -28.51 -18.26 4.24
N ILE A 622 -29.72 -18.46 3.71
CA ILE A 622 -29.95 -18.77 2.29
C ILE A 622 -29.42 -17.63 1.42
N ALA A 623 -29.74 -16.37 1.74
CA ALA A 623 -29.25 -15.21 1.00
C ALA A 623 -27.71 -15.08 1.02
N LEU A 624 -27.05 -15.58 2.07
CA LEU A 624 -25.60 -15.57 2.19
C LEU A 624 -24.92 -16.65 1.33
N VAL A 625 -25.45 -17.87 1.32
CA VAL A 625 -24.84 -19.04 0.66
C VAL A 625 -25.27 -19.20 -0.80
N LEU A 626 -26.29 -18.47 -1.24
CA LEU A 626 -26.84 -18.55 -2.59
C LEU A 626 -25.74 -18.40 -3.68
N PRO A 627 -25.60 -19.37 -4.60
CA PRO A 627 -24.55 -19.35 -5.62
C PRO A 627 -24.88 -18.40 -6.79
N PHE A 628 -26.13 -17.96 -6.93
CA PHE A 628 -26.60 -17.11 -8.02
C PHE A 628 -26.08 -15.66 -7.91
N ASN A 629 -26.04 -14.94 -9.03
CA ASN A 629 -25.61 -13.53 -9.15
C ASN A 629 -26.57 -12.50 -8.50
N ILE A 630 -27.39 -12.94 -7.55
CA ILE A 630 -28.34 -12.12 -6.78
C ILE A 630 -27.66 -11.67 -5.48
N PHE A 631 -27.88 -10.45 -4.97
CA PHE A 631 -27.28 -9.90 -3.73
C PHE A 631 -25.74 -9.95 -3.62
N TYR A 632 -25.02 -9.33 -4.55
CA TYR A 632 -23.57 -9.07 -4.43
C TYR A 632 -22.70 -10.34 -4.26
N ARG A 633 -22.85 -11.30 -5.18
CA ARG A 633 -22.16 -12.61 -5.17
C ARG A 633 -20.66 -12.54 -4.84
N SER A 634 -19.91 -11.64 -5.47
CA SER A 634 -18.45 -11.51 -5.27
C SER A 634 -18.08 -11.32 -3.79
N SER A 635 -18.84 -10.47 -3.10
CA SER A 635 -18.60 -10.11 -1.70
C SER A 635 -19.03 -11.22 -0.75
N ARG A 636 -20.11 -11.94 -1.06
CA ARG A 636 -20.54 -13.11 -0.27
C ARG A 636 -19.55 -14.25 -0.35
N ILE A 637 -19.11 -14.59 -1.56
CA ILE A 637 -18.10 -15.65 -1.76
C ILE A 637 -16.81 -15.26 -1.03
N PHE A 638 -16.36 -14.01 -1.16
CA PHE A 638 -15.20 -13.52 -0.42
C PHE A 638 -15.36 -13.68 1.10
N PHE A 639 -16.50 -13.26 1.66
CA PHE A 639 -16.79 -13.42 3.08
C PHE A 639 -16.80 -14.89 3.51
N LEU A 640 -17.48 -15.77 2.76
CA LEU A 640 -17.54 -17.21 3.03
C LEU A 640 -16.17 -17.88 2.93
N THR A 641 -15.34 -17.50 1.96
CA THR A 641 -13.97 -18.00 1.83
C THR A 641 -13.13 -17.60 3.05
N CYS A 642 -13.17 -16.33 3.46
CA CYS A 642 -12.45 -15.90 4.67
C CYS A 642 -12.97 -16.60 5.93
N LEU A 643 -14.30 -16.78 6.04
CA LEU A 643 -14.91 -17.47 7.17
C LEU A 643 -14.47 -18.94 7.24
N PHE A 644 -14.43 -19.61 6.09
CA PHE A 644 -13.92 -20.97 5.99
C PHE A 644 -12.44 -21.06 6.35
N HIS A 645 -11.59 -20.16 5.85
CA HIS A 645 -10.17 -20.10 6.24
C HIS A 645 -9.96 -19.86 7.75
N CYS A 646 -10.84 -19.08 8.40
CA CYS A 646 -10.84 -18.91 9.85
C CYS A 646 -11.09 -20.23 10.58
N PHE A 647 -12.14 -20.96 10.21
CA PHE A 647 -12.48 -22.23 10.85
C PHE A 647 -11.50 -23.37 10.52
N ALA A 648 -10.94 -23.37 9.31
CA ALA A 648 -9.99 -24.38 8.86
C ALA A 648 -8.53 -24.03 9.18
N ALA A 649 -8.25 -23.02 10.00
CA ALA A 649 -6.89 -22.76 10.49
C ALA A 649 -6.38 -23.99 11.28
N PRO A 650 -5.12 -24.43 11.11
CA PRO A 650 -4.01 -23.79 10.40
C PRO A 650 -3.77 -24.32 8.96
N LEU A 651 -4.77 -24.95 8.32
CA LEU A 651 -4.61 -25.68 7.06
C LEU A 651 -4.34 -24.79 5.83
N TYR A 652 -4.77 -23.52 5.89
CA TYR A 652 -4.64 -22.56 4.80
C TYR A 652 -3.65 -21.43 5.15
N LYS A 653 -3.08 -20.82 4.11
CA LYS A 653 -2.22 -19.64 4.27
C LYS A 653 -3.07 -18.46 4.76
N VAL A 654 -2.67 -17.87 5.87
CA VAL A 654 -3.42 -16.76 6.50
C VAL A 654 -3.10 -15.45 5.79
N THR A 655 -4.11 -14.84 5.16
CA THR A 655 -4.02 -13.51 4.56
C THR A 655 -4.53 -12.42 5.51
N LEU A 656 -4.30 -11.15 5.16
CA LEU A 656 -4.78 -10.00 5.94
C LEU A 656 -6.31 -10.01 6.15
N PRO A 657 -7.15 -10.21 5.12
CA PRO A 657 -8.59 -10.40 5.31
C PRO A 657 -8.94 -11.50 6.32
N ASP A 658 -8.28 -12.66 6.24
CA ASP A 658 -8.61 -13.82 7.08
C ASP A 658 -8.38 -13.53 8.55
N PHE A 659 -7.24 -12.90 8.89
CA PHE A 659 -6.97 -12.57 10.29
C PHE A 659 -7.78 -11.37 10.78
N LEU A 660 -8.10 -10.40 9.91
CA LEU A 660 -8.99 -9.29 10.26
C LEU A 660 -10.42 -9.79 10.56
N LEU A 661 -10.91 -10.74 9.75
CA LEU A 661 -12.20 -11.40 9.98
C LEU A 661 -12.18 -12.21 11.27
N GLY A 662 -11.12 -12.98 11.50
CA GLY A 662 -10.96 -13.71 12.76
C GLY A 662 -10.98 -12.77 13.98
N ASP A 663 -10.37 -11.59 13.88
CA ASP A 663 -10.44 -10.57 14.93
C ASP A 663 -11.87 -10.04 15.14
N GLN A 664 -12.69 -9.98 14.08
CA GLN A 664 -14.13 -9.68 14.23
C GLN A 664 -14.85 -10.79 14.99
N LEU A 665 -14.57 -12.06 14.70
CA LEU A 665 -15.20 -13.21 15.37
C LEU A 665 -14.93 -13.21 16.88
N THR A 666 -13.75 -12.77 17.32
CA THR A 666 -13.44 -12.64 18.77
C THR A 666 -14.31 -11.61 19.50
N SER A 667 -14.87 -10.66 18.78
CA SER A 667 -15.80 -9.64 19.30
C SER A 667 -17.27 -10.07 19.13
N GLN A 668 -17.54 -11.22 18.53
CA GLN A 668 -18.88 -11.76 18.23
C GLN A 668 -19.21 -13.03 19.04
N VAL A 669 -18.50 -13.26 20.15
CA VAL A 669 -18.75 -14.41 21.03
C VAL A 669 -20.22 -14.49 21.48
N GLN A 670 -20.84 -13.35 21.79
CA GLN A 670 -22.24 -13.33 22.20
C GLN A 670 -23.21 -13.68 21.04
N ALA A 671 -22.90 -13.28 19.81
CA ALA A 671 -23.68 -13.69 18.64
C ALA A 671 -23.58 -15.21 18.41
N LEU A 672 -22.39 -15.79 18.59
CA LEU A 672 -22.20 -17.25 18.50
C LEU A 672 -22.98 -18.00 19.60
N ARG A 673 -23.02 -17.47 20.82
CA ARG A 673 -23.88 -17.98 21.90
C ARG A 673 -25.36 -17.85 21.59
N SER A 674 -25.80 -16.77 20.95
CA SER A 674 -27.18 -16.66 20.46
C SER A 674 -27.47 -17.74 19.42
N VAL A 675 -26.56 -18.04 18.48
CA VAL A 675 -26.74 -19.16 17.53
C VAL A 675 -26.86 -20.51 18.24
N GLN A 676 -26.05 -20.76 19.28
CA GLN A 676 -26.21 -21.94 20.12
C GLN A 676 -27.60 -21.98 20.79
N PHE A 677 -28.09 -20.84 21.27
CA PHE A 677 -29.43 -20.73 21.85
C PHE A 677 -30.53 -21.01 20.82
N TYR A 678 -30.41 -20.55 19.57
CA TYR A 678 -31.31 -20.94 18.47
C TYR A 678 -31.36 -22.46 18.28
N ILE A 679 -30.19 -23.12 18.27
CA ILE A 679 -30.10 -24.57 18.09
C ILE A 679 -30.83 -25.29 19.24
N CYS A 680 -30.62 -24.86 20.48
CA CYS A 680 -31.28 -25.46 21.63
C CYS A 680 -32.79 -25.18 21.64
N TYR A 681 -33.19 -23.91 21.58
CA TYR A 681 -34.59 -23.47 21.72
C TYR A 681 -35.52 -24.08 20.66
N TYR A 682 -35.08 -24.10 19.40
CA TYR A 682 -35.86 -24.71 18.32
C TYR A 682 -35.65 -26.22 18.22
N GLY A 683 -34.46 -26.73 18.54
CA GLY A 683 -34.13 -28.15 18.45
C GLY A 683 -34.80 -29.01 19.53
N TRP A 684 -34.87 -28.52 20.78
CA TRP A 684 -35.54 -29.20 21.90
C TRP A 684 -37.06 -29.03 21.89
N GLY A 685 -37.60 -28.15 21.04
CA GLY A 685 -39.04 -27.88 20.97
C GLY A 685 -39.56 -26.93 22.06
N ASP A 686 -38.66 -26.25 22.77
CA ASP A 686 -38.95 -25.25 23.80
C ASP A 686 -39.86 -24.11 23.30
N PHE A 687 -39.76 -23.78 22.00
CA PHE A 687 -40.61 -22.81 21.32
C PHE A 687 -42.12 -23.15 21.35
N LYS A 688 -42.51 -24.43 21.45
CA LYS A 688 -43.92 -24.83 21.43
C LYS A 688 -44.69 -24.41 22.68
N GLN A 689 -43.98 -24.24 23.81
CA GLN A 689 -44.57 -23.88 25.10
C GLN A 689 -43.91 -22.62 25.69
N ARG A 690 -43.09 -21.92 24.89
CA ARG A 690 -42.27 -20.77 25.30
C ARG A 690 -41.51 -21.02 26.62
N LYS A 691 -40.89 -22.19 26.76
CA LYS A 691 -40.05 -22.54 27.92
C LYS A 691 -38.58 -22.35 27.60
N ASN A 692 -37.73 -22.20 28.61
CA ASN A 692 -36.28 -22.16 28.44
C ASN A 692 -35.66 -23.23 29.34
N THR A 693 -35.59 -24.46 28.82
CA THR A 693 -34.97 -25.62 29.47
C THR A 693 -33.52 -25.80 29.04
N CYS A 694 -33.01 -24.94 28.14
CA CYS A 694 -31.63 -24.98 27.66
C CYS A 694 -30.61 -24.94 28.80
N GLY A 695 -30.89 -24.18 29.87
CA GLY A 695 -30.02 -24.10 31.04
C GLY A 695 -29.92 -25.38 31.86
N ASP A 696 -30.90 -26.29 31.73
CA ASP A 696 -30.97 -27.54 32.50
C ASP A 696 -30.14 -28.65 31.84
N SER A 697 -29.74 -28.47 30.58
CA SER A 697 -28.92 -29.43 29.85
C SER A 697 -27.43 -29.23 30.13
N ASP A 698 -26.78 -30.25 30.70
CA ASP A 698 -25.32 -30.27 30.86
C ASP A 698 -24.57 -30.09 29.54
N ALA A 699 -25.11 -30.63 28.45
CA ALA A 699 -24.55 -30.47 27.12
C ALA A 699 -24.57 -29.00 26.68
N TYR A 700 -25.69 -28.30 26.85
CA TYR A 700 -25.80 -26.88 26.52
C TYR A 700 -24.83 -26.04 27.35
N ASN A 701 -24.73 -26.30 28.65
CA ASN A 701 -23.81 -25.59 29.54
C ASN A 701 -22.34 -25.84 29.14
N ALA A 702 -21.96 -27.07 28.79
CA ALA A 702 -20.62 -27.36 28.27
C ALA A 702 -20.32 -26.61 26.95
N PHE A 703 -21.25 -26.65 25.99
CA PHE A 703 -21.08 -25.94 24.72
C PHE A 703 -21.06 -24.41 24.89
N PHE A 704 -21.73 -23.86 25.88
CA PHE A 704 -21.75 -22.41 26.16
C PHE A 704 -20.34 -21.84 26.46
N PHE A 705 -19.48 -22.65 27.08
CA PHE A 705 -18.08 -22.33 27.32
C PHE A 705 -17.21 -22.61 26.08
N ILE A 706 -17.41 -23.75 25.42
CA ILE A 706 -16.65 -24.13 24.21
C ILE A 706 -16.82 -23.09 23.11
N VAL A 707 -18.05 -22.66 22.83
CA VAL A 707 -18.37 -21.65 21.81
C VAL A 707 -17.65 -20.33 22.07
N ALA A 708 -17.42 -19.96 23.32
CA ALA A 708 -16.67 -18.76 23.67
C ALA A 708 -15.16 -18.88 23.39
N ILE A 709 -14.61 -20.08 23.41
CA ILE A 709 -13.17 -20.35 23.17
C ILE A 709 -12.86 -20.44 21.67
N ILE A 710 -13.79 -20.96 20.85
CA ILE A 710 -13.57 -21.23 19.41
C ILE A 710 -12.94 -20.04 18.65
N PRO A 711 -13.44 -18.78 18.74
CA PRO A 711 -12.86 -17.67 18.00
C PRO A 711 -11.42 -17.37 18.40
N TYR A 712 -11.11 -17.43 19.70
CA TYR A 712 -9.76 -17.18 20.21
C TYR A 712 -8.80 -18.31 19.83
N PHE A 713 -9.27 -19.55 19.84
CA PHE A 713 -8.49 -20.71 19.42
C PHE A 713 -8.15 -20.66 17.92
N SER A 714 -9.12 -20.33 17.07
CA SER A 714 -8.89 -20.08 15.64
C SER A 714 -7.80 -19.01 15.43
N ARG A 715 -7.86 -17.89 16.17
CA ARG A 715 -6.82 -16.83 16.09
C ARG A 715 -5.46 -17.31 16.57
N LEU A 716 -5.39 -18.08 17.64
CA LEU A 716 -4.15 -18.68 18.11
C LEU A 716 -3.52 -19.55 17.02
N LEU A 717 -4.29 -20.42 16.38
CA LEU A 717 -3.82 -21.28 15.29
C LEU A 717 -3.35 -20.48 14.08
N GLN A 718 -4.06 -19.41 13.71
CA GLN A 718 -3.63 -18.50 12.65
C GLN A 718 -2.29 -17.82 12.97
N CYS A 719 -2.10 -17.35 14.22
CA CYS A 719 -0.85 -16.74 14.66
C CYS A 719 0.30 -17.74 14.68
N LEU A 720 0.07 -18.97 15.15
CA LEU A 720 1.08 -20.04 15.12
C LEU A 720 1.47 -20.40 13.69
N ARG A 721 0.51 -20.52 12.76
CA ARG A 721 0.80 -20.76 11.34
C ARG A 721 1.71 -19.68 10.77
N ARG A 722 1.41 -18.40 11.04
CA ARG A 722 2.25 -17.28 10.57
C ARG A 722 3.61 -17.23 11.25
N LEU A 723 3.72 -17.62 12.53
CA LEU A 723 5.00 -17.76 13.21
C LEU A 723 5.91 -18.77 12.50
N PHE A 724 5.36 -19.93 12.12
CA PHE A 724 6.13 -20.98 11.41
C PHE A 724 6.44 -20.61 9.95
N GLU A 725 5.48 -20.04 9.21
CA GLU A 725 5.67 -19.67 7.80
C GLU A 725 6.53 -18.43 7.60
N GLU A 726 6.26 -17.35 8.34
CA GLU A 726 6.94 -16.05 8.17
C GLU A 726 8.21 -15.94 9.03
N LYS A 727 8.44 -16.88 9.96
CA LYS A 727 9.54 -16.88 10.95
C LYS A 727 9.64 -15.57 11.75
N ASN A 728 8.53 -14.84 11.88
CA ASN A 728 8.47 -13.58 12.62
C ASN A 728 7.96 -13.83 14.04
N VAL A 729 8.85 -13.61 15.02
CA VAL A 729 8.58 -13.79 16.46
C VAL A 729 7.44 -12.88 16.94
N GLU A 730 7.21 -11.73 16.31
CA GLU A 730 6.07 -10.84 16.62
C GLU A 730 4.73 -11.58 16.52
N GLN A 731 4.57 -12.50 15.57
CA GLN A 731 3.35 -13.28 15.44
C GLN A 731 3.15 -14.26 16.60
N GLY A 732 4.24 -14.74 17.22
CA GLY A 732 4.20 -15.53 18.44
C GLY A 732 3.65 -14.74 19.63
N TYR A 733 4.10 -13.49 19.80
CA TYR A 733 3.54 -12.60 20.82
C TYR A 733 2.06 -12.29 20.57
N ASN A 734 1.63 -12.17 19.31
CA ASN A 734 0.21 -12.05 18.98
C ASN A 734 -0.58 -13.31 19.38
N GLY A 735 0.00 -14.50 19.17
CA GLY A 735 -0.57 -15.76 19.63
C GLY A 735 -0.74 -15.81 21.15
N LEU A 736 0.27 -15.34 21.90
CA LEU A 736 0.25 -15.31 23.36
C LEU A 736 -0.96 -14.51 23.90
N LYS A 737 -1.33 -13.41 23.25
CA LYS A 737 -2.55 -12.64 23.57
C LYS A 737 -3.80 -13.51 23.61
N TYR A 738 -4.01 -14.31 22.57
CA TYR A 738 -5.18 -15.17 22.45
C TYR A 738 -5.11 -16.35 23.41
N PHE A 739 -3.92 -16.92 23.60
CA PHE A 739 -3.69 -17.97 24.59
C PHE A 739 -4.06 -17.52 26.01
N LEU A 740 -3.59 -16.34 26.44
CA LEU A 740 -3.93 -15.77 27.75
C LEU A 740 -5.44 -15.55 27.92
N THR A 741 -6.12 -15.16 26.84
CA THR A 741 -7.58 -14.98 26.84
C THR A 741 -8.30 -16.32 26.98
N ILE A 742 -7.83 -17.37 26.30
CA ILE A 742 -8.38 -18.73 26.42
C ILE A 742 -8.23 -19.24 27.87
N VAL A 743 -7.04 -19.06 28.47
CA VAL A 743 -6.78 -19.44 29.87
C VAL A 743 -7.72 -18.69 30.81
N ALA A 744 -7.92 -17.38 30.63
CA ALA A 744 -8.85 -16.60 31.44
C ALA A 744 -10.29 -17.12 31.36
N VAL A 745 -10.77 -17.46 30.15
CA VAL A 745 -12.12 -18.03 29.94
C VAL A 745 -12.25 -19.44 30.54
N PHE A 746 -11.21 -20.26 30.41
CA PHE A 746 -11.17 -21.59 31.02
C PHE A 746 -11.22 -21.52 32.55
N LEU A 747 -10.42 -20.64 33.16
CA LEU A 747 -10.43 -20.43 34.61
C LEU A 747 -11.77 -19.90 35.12
N ARG A 748 -12.45 -19.04 34.35
CA ARG A 748 -13.84 -18.63 34.65
C ARG A 748 -14.80 -19.82 34.66
N THR A 749 -14.62 -20.76 33.73
CA THR A 749 -15.46 -21.97 33.64
C THR A 749 -15.25 -22.86 34.87
N MET A 750 -13.99 -23.05 35.28
CA MET A 750 -13.67 -23.79 36.50
C MET A 750 -14.26 -23.14 37.76
N TYR A 751 -14.26 -21.79 37.83
CA TYR A 751 -14.94 -21.05 38.89
C TYR A 751 -16.45 -21.35 38.98
N SER A 752 -17.14 -21.52 37.84
CA SER A 752 -18.59 -21.78 37.83
C SER A 752 -18.98 -23.23 38.11
N VAL A 753 -18.06 -24.19 37.93
CA VAL A 753 -18.35 -25.63 38.04
C VAL A 753 -17.84 -26.22 39.36
N GLN A 754 -16.69 -25.75 39.86
CA GLN A 754 -16.09 -26.28 41.08
C GLN A 754 -16.59 -25.49 42.30
N GLU A 755 -17.40 -26.10 43.15
CA GLU A 755 -17.85 -25.49 44.42
C GLU A 755 -16.71 -25.40 45.46
N ASP A 756 -15.76 -26.34 45.40
CA ASP A 756 -14.57 -26.32 46.24
C ASP A 756 -13.57 -25.25 45.75
N ASN A 757 -13.10 -24.39 46.66
CA ASN A 757 -12.11 -23.33 46.41
C ASN A 757 -12.54 -22.25 45.39
N GLN A 758 -13.84 -21.96 45.23
CA GLN A 758 -14.36 -20.89 44.35
C GLN A 758 -13.63 -19.55 44.50
N PHE A 759 -13.23 -19.17 45.72
CA PHE A 759 -12.49 -17.94 45.98
C PHE A 759 -11.13 -17.90 45.27
N ILE A 760 -10.39 -19.01 45.27
CA ILE A 760 -9.07 -19.13 44.62
C ILE A 760 -9.24 -19.05 43.10
N TRP A 761 -10.20 -19.79 42.54
CA TRP A 761 -10.49 -19.77 41.10
C TRP A 761 -10.93 -18.39 40.62
N ARG A 762 -11.73 -17.66 41.42
CA ARG A 762 -12.16 -16.29 41.11
C ARG A 762 -10.99 -15.30 41.10
N ILE A 763 -10.08 -15.38 42.08
CA ILE A 763 -8.87 -14.55 42.10
C ILE A 763 -8.00 -14.86 40.89
N LEU A 764 -7.78 -16.15 40.59
CA LEU A 764 -6.94 -16.58 39.48
C LEU A 764 -7.52 -16.13 38.13
N ALA A 765 -8.84 -16.32 37.92
CA ALA A 765 -9.54 -15.83 36.73
C ALA A 765 -9.43 -14.30 36.62
N GLY A 766 -9.56 -13.56 37.71
CA GLY A 766 -9.38 -12.11 37.74
C GLY A 766 -7.98 -11.65 37.33
N ILE A 767 -6.93 -12.29 37.88
CA ILE A 767 -5.53 -11.99 37.55
C ILE A 767 -5.26 -12.25 36.07
N PHE A 768 -5.59 -13.44 35.56
CA PHE A 768 -5.36 -13.78 34.15
C PHE A 768 -6.16 -12.90 33.20
N SER A 769 -7.39 -12.52 33.57
CA SER A 769 -8.21 -11.59 32.78
C SER A 769 -7.60 -10.18 32.74
N ALA A 770 -7.06 -9.70 33.86
CA ALA A 770 -6.38 -8.40 33.91
C ALA A 770 -5.10 -8.40 33.06
N ILE A 771 -4.28 -9.46 33.16
CA ILE A 771 -3.08 -9.63 32.34
C ILE A 771 -3.44 -9.67 30.85
N ALA A 772 -4.45 -10.47 30.47
CA ALA A 772 -4.93 -10.54 29.10
C ALA A 772 -5.43 -9.19 28.60
N ALA A 773 -6.19 -8.45 29.41
CA ALA A 773 -6.70 -7.12 29.05
C ALA A 773 -5.58 -6.09 28.84
N ILE A 774 -4.56 -6.06 29.71
CA ILE A 774 -3.39 -5.17 29.58
C ILE A 774 -2.62 -5.51 28.29
N PHE A 775 -2.33 -6.79 28.07
CA PHE A 775 -1.58 -7.23 26.89
C PHE A 775 -2.34 -6.93 25.59
N CYS A 776 -3.65 -7.17 25.55
CA CYS A 776 -4.49 -6.82 24.41
C CYS A 776 -4.52 -5.31 24.15
N THR A 777 -4.61 -4.51 25.21
CA THR A 777 -4.62 -3.03 25.11
C THR A 777 -3.31 -2.51 24.55
N TYR A 778 -2.18 -3.05 25.03
CA TYR A 778 -0.86 -2.74 24.49
C TYR A 778 -0.79 -3.09 23.00
N TRP A 779 -1.26 -4.29 22.63
CA TRP A 779 -1.25 -4.75 21.25
C TRP A 779 -2.07 -3.83 20.32
N ASP A 780 -3.29 -3.50 20.72
CA ASP A 780 -4.21 -2.64 19.95
C ASP A 780 -3.59 -1.25 19.71
N LEU A 781 -3.04 -0.62 20.76
CA LEU A 781 -2.53 0.76 20.67
C LEU A 781 -1.15 0.85 20.01
N VAL A 782 -0.23 -0.03 20.37
CA VAL A 782 1.18 0.06 19.95
C VAL A 782 1.43 -0.62 18.62
N LEU A 783 0.93 -1.85 18.44
CA LEU A 783 1.27 -2.67 17.28
C LEU A 783 0.25 -2.49 16.15
N ASP A 784 -1.03 -2.64 16.46
CA ASP A 784 -2.09 -2.55 15.45
C ASP A 784 -2.28 -1.12 14.95
N TRP A 785 -2.33 -0.13 15.86
CA TRP A 785 -2.47 1.27 15.50
C TRP A 785 -1.12 1.99 15.32
N GLY A 786 0.01 1.42 15.74
CA GLY A 786 1.33 2.07 15.60
C GLY A 786 1.49 3.34 16.44
N LEU A 787 0.71 3.52 17.51
CA LEU A 787 0.74 4.71 18.37
C LEU A 787 1.68 4.51 19.57
N LEU A 788 1.69 5.46 20.51
CA LEU A 788 2.55 5.49 21.71
C LEU A 788 4.06 5.55 21.43
N ASN A 789 4.46 5.90 20.21
CA ASN A 789 5.87 6.16 19.91
C ASN A 789 6.34 7.45 20.62
N ARG A 790 7.32 7.33 21.52
CA ARG A 790 7.90 8.47 22.26
C ARG A 790 8.90 9.28 21.43
N THR A 791 9.42 8.70 20.35
CA THR A 791 10.49 9.27 19.52
C THR A 791 10.00 10.03 18.28
N SER A 792 8.69 10.00 18.00
CA SER A 792 8.09 10.68 16.87
C SER A 792 7.95 12.20 17.08
N LYS A 793 7.82 12.95 15.99
CA LYS A 793 7.60 14.41 16.01
C LYS A 793 6.30 14.79 16.71
N ASN A 794 5.30 13.90 16.66
CA ASN A 794 4.05 14.03 17.40
C ASN A 794 4.12 13.11 18.63
N ARG A 795 4.43 13.64 19.81
CA ARG A 795 4.55 12.84 21.04
C ARG A 795 3.36 11.88 21.23
N TRP A 796 3.65 10.58 21.34
CA TRP A 796 2.72 9.44 21.46
C TRP A 796 1.88 9.10 20.23
N LEU A 797 2.07 9.79 19.10
CA LEU A 797 1.39 9.52 17.83
C LEU A 797 2.43 9.24 16.72
N ARG A 798 1.96 8.77 15.56
CA ARG A 798 2.83 8.58 14.37
C ARG A 798 3.21 9.93 13.74
N ASP A 799 4.28 9.93 12.95
CA ASP A 799 4.72 11.11 12.19
C ASP A 799 3.75 11.45 11.05
N LYS A 800 3.23 10.41 10.37
CA LYS A 800 2.20 10.53 9.33
C LYS A 800 0.85 10.11 9.90
N LEU A 801 -0.15 10.98 9.77
CA LEU A 801 -1.53 10.77 10.21
C LEU A 801 -2.45 11.12 9.03
N LEU A 802 -3.41 10.26 8.71
CA LEU A 802 -4.39 10.54 7.64
C LEU A 802 -5.55 11.40 8.13
N VAL A 803 -5.91 11.27 9.42
CA VAL A 803 -6.91 12.15 10.05
C VAL A 803 -6.22 13.44 10.50
N PRO A 804 -6.65 14.62 10.01
CA PRO A 804 -5.98 15.89 10.35
C PRO A 804 -6.01 16.24 11.84
N GLN A 805 -7.06 15.81 12.54
CA GLN A 805 -7.30 16.16 13.94
C GLN A 805 -6.66 15.15 14.89
N LYS A 806 -5.60 15.57 15.59
CA LYS A 806 -4.90 14.74 16.59
C LYS A 806 -5.78 14.27 17.75
N LYS A 807 -6.76 15.08 18.14
CA LYS A 807 -7.70 14.78 19.25
C LYS A 807 -8.44 13.46 19.01
N VAL A 808 -8.75 13.13 17.76
CA VAL A 808 -9.47 11.90 17.39
C VAL A 808 -8.68 10.66 17.81
N TYR A 809 -7.35 10.66 17.63
CA TYR A 809 -6.51 9.53 18.04
C TYR A 809 -6.48 9.37 19.56
N PHE A 810 -6.33 10.47 20.32
CA PHE A 810 -6.34 10.40 21.79
C PHE A 810 -7.70 9.96 22.34
N ILE A 811 -8.80 10.46 21.78
CA ILE A 811 -10.16 10.03 22.15
C ILE A 811 -10.32 8.54 21.85
N ALA A 812 -9.87 8.06 20.68
CA ALA A 812 -9.93 6.64 20.34
C ALA A 812 -9.09 5.76 21.28
N MET A 813 -7.92 6.24 21.72
CA MET A 813 -7.09 5.54 22.70
C MET A 813 -7.82 5.38 24.05
N ILE A 814 -8.39 6.47 24.57
CA ILE A 814 -9.15 6.45 25.83
C ILE A 814 -10.36 5.53 25.69
N LEU A 815 -11.11 5.68 24.60
CA LEU A 815 -12.32 4.90 24.34
C LEU A 815 -12.01 3.41 24.20
N ASN A 816 -10.91 3.03 23.55
CA ASN A 816 -10.51 1.61 23.46
C ASN A 816 -10.22 1.01 24.83
N ILE A 817 -9.54 1.76 25.72
CA ILE A 817 -9.26 1.32 27.09
C ILE A 817 -10.56 1.16 27.89
N LEU A 818 -11.45 2.16 27.86
CA LEU A 818 -12.73 2.12 28.58
C LEU A 818 -13.61 0.97 28.12
N LEU A 819 -13.77 0.78 26.80
CA LEU A 819 -14.58 -0.31 26.25
C LEU A 819 -13.94 -1.69 26.48
N ARG A 820 -12.61 -1.77 26.69
CA ARG A 820 -11.95 -3.02 27.07
C ARG A 820 -12.31 -3.46 28.48
N PHE A 821 -12.52 -2.52 29.41
CA PHE A 821 -13.05 -2.83 30.74
C PHE A 821 -14.50 -3.36 30.67
N ALA A 822 -15.29 -2.94 29.67
CA ALA A 822 -16.61 -3.52 29.45
C ALA A 822 -16.55 -5.01 29.07
N TRP A 823 -15.51 -5.47 28.35
CA TRP A 823 -15.30 -6.91 28.14
C TRP A 823 -14.98 -7.65 29.44
N LEU A 824 -14.21 -7.03 30.35
CA LEU A 824 -13.90 -7.62 31.66
C LEU A 824 -15.17 -7.89 32.49
N GLN A 825 -16.22 -7.07 32.31
CA GLN A 825 -17.55 -7.31 32.87
C GLN A 825 -18.09 -8.70 32.50
N THR A 826 -17.92 -9.13 31.25
CA THR A 826 -18.41 -10.46 30.79
C THR A 826 -17.66 -11.62 31.43
N VAL A 827 -16.44 -11.36 31.92
CA VAL A 827 -15.60 -12.38 32.55
C VAL A 827 -15.75 -12.39 34.07
N LEU A 828 -16.04 -11.25 34.69
CA LEU A 828 -16.14 -11.10 36.15
C LEU A 828 -17.58 -11.06 36.69
N ASP A 829 -18.59 -10.97 35.81
CA ASP A 829 -20.02 -11.06 36.12
C ASP A 829 -20.49 -10.14 37.26
N PHE A 830 -20.16 -8.85 37.19
CA PHE A 830 -20.67 -7.92 38.21
C PHE A 830 -22.17 -7.69 38.00
N ASN A 831 -22.95 -7.98 39.04
CA ASN A 831 -24.40 -7.76 39.06
C ASN A 831 -24.71 -6.28 39.28
N PHE A 832 -25.45 -5.67 38.35
CA PHE A 832 -26.04 -4.35 38.53
C PHE A 832 -27.53 -4.50 38.81
N SER A 833 -28.03 -3.96 39.92
CA SER A 833 -29.43 -4.12 40.35
C SER A 833 -30.46 -3.41 39.47
N PHE A 834 -30.04 -2.55 38.53
CA PHE A 834 -30.95 -1.66 37.78
C PHE A 834 -31.39 -2.21 36.41
N MET A 835 -30.82 -3.31 35.91
CA MET A 835 -31.08 -3.81 34.55
C MET A 835 -31.15 -5.34 34.53
N HIS A 836 -32.10 -5.89 33.76
CA HIS A 836 -32.17 -7.34 33.52
C HIS A 836 -30.86 -7.85 32.89
N ARG A 837 -30.38 -9.00 33.38
CA ARG A 837 -29.17 -9.71 32.89
C ARG A 837 -29.02 -9.76 31.36
N GLN A 838 -30.08 -10.12 30.62
CA GLN A 838 -30.02 -10.26 29.16
C GLN A 838 -29.79 -8.91 28.46
N THR A 839 -30.44 -7.85 28.93
CA THR A 839 -30.23 -6.49 28.41
C THR A 839 -28.79 -6.04 28.65
N MET A 840 -28.24 -6.31 29.83
CA MET A 840 -26.85 -5.99 30.15
C MET A 840 -25.87 -6.74 29.22
N VAL A 841 -26.09 -8.03 28.99
CA VAL A 841 -25.31 -8.84 28.05
C VAL A 841 -25.37 -8.24 26.63
N ALA A 842 -26.56 -7.84 26.17
CA ALA A 842 -26.73 -7.22 24.85
C ALA A 842 -26.04 -5.86 24.74
N VAL A 843 -26.08 -5.02 25.77
CA VAL A 843 -25.37 -3.74 25.82
C VAL A 843 -23.86 -3.95 25.76
N VAL A 844 -23.32 -4.85 26.58
CA VAL A 844 -21.88 -5.13 26.60
C VAL A 844 -21.40 -5.71 25.26
N ALA A 845 -22.17 -6.62 24.65
CA ALA A 845 -21.88 -7.14 23.32
C ALA A 845 -21.89 -6.03 22.26
N SER A 846 -22.85 -5.11 22.32
CA SER A 846 -22.93 -3.96 21.40
C SER A 846 -21.73 -3.03 21.54
N LEU A 847 -21.28 -2.76 22.77
CA LEU A 847 -20.09 -1.96 23.06
C LEU A 847 -18.81 -2.61 22.50
N GLU A 848 -18.69 -3.94 22.61
CA GLU A 848 -17.54 -4.67 22.04
C GLU A 848 -17.54 -4.63 20.50
N ILE A 849 -18.70 -4.70 19.86
CA ILE A 849 -18.84 -4.53 18.39
C ILE A 849 -18.41 -3.11 17.97
N ILE A 850 -18.85 -2.08 18.69
CA ILE A 850 -18.47 -0.68 18.42
C ILE A 850 -16.95 -0.50 18.59
N ARG A 851 -16.38 -1.03 19.68
CA ARG A 851 -14.93 -0.99 19.94
C ARG A 851 -14.15 -1.61 18.78
N ARG A 852 -14.56 -2.79 18.31
CA ARG A 852 -13.93 -3.46 17.17
C ARG A 852 -14.06 -2.66 15.88
N GLY A 853 -15.21 -2.03 15.66
CA GLY A 853 -15.42 -1.13 14.53
C GLY A 853 -14.45 0.06 14.53
N ILE A 854 -14.17 0.66 15.70
CA ILE A 854 -13.15 1.71 15.86
C ILE A 854 -11.76 1.15 15.57
N TRP A 855 -11.44 -0.03 16.10
CA TRP A 855 -10.16 -0.68 15.87
C TRP A 855 -9.89 -0.96 14.38
N ASN A 856 -10.89 -1.40 13.62
CA ASN A 856 -10.78 -1.63 12.17
C ASN A 856 -10.31 -0.39 11.42
N PHE A 857 -10.84 0.79 11.76
CA PHE A 857 -10.49 2.05 11.11
C PHE A 857 -8.98 2.33 11.22
N PHE A 858 -8.46 2.38 12.44
CA PHE A 858 -7.06 2.72 12.71
C PHE A 858 -6.09 1.61 12.32
N ARG A 859 -6.52 0.34 12.40
CA ARG A 859 -5.71 -0.80 11.93
C ARG A 859 -5.45 -0.71 10.42
N LEU A 860 -6.49 -0.46 9.62
CA LEU A 860 -6.36 -0.33 8.17
C LEU A 860 -5.61 0.94 7.77
N GLU A 861 -5.79 2.03 8.51
CA GLU A 861 -5.00 3.24 8.35
C GLU A 861 -3.49 2.95 8.57
N ASN A 862 -3.13 2.24 9.65
CA ASN A 862 -1.75 1.86 9.93
C ASN A 862 -1.17 0.98 8.82
N GLU A 863 -1.95 0.00 8.38
CA GLU A 863 -1.56 -0.91 7.32
C GLU A 863 -1.32 -0.18 5.99
N HIS A 864 -2.20 0.77 5.65
CA HIS A 864 -2.02 1.63 4.48
C HIS A 864 -0.72 2.43 4.56
N LEU A 865 -0.46 3.09 5.69
CA LEU A 865 0.75 3.90 5.89
C LEU A 865 2.02 3.05 5.83
N ASN A 866 1.99 1.83 6.38
CA ASN A 866 3.12 0.90 6.34
C ASN A 866 3.35 0.33 4.93
N ASN A 867 2.28 0.03 4.18
CA ASN A 867 2.41 -0.45 2.80
C ASN A 867 2.88 0.65 1.84
N VAL A 868 2.43 1.89 2.02
CA VAL A 868 2.93 3.07 1.29
C VAL A 868 4.38 3.37 1.70
N GLY A 869 4.71 3.29 2.99
CA GLY A 869 6.05 3.53 3.52
C GLY A 869 7.10 2.48 3.12
N LYS A 870 6.67 1.25 2.81
CA LYS A 870 7.51 0.15 2.30
C LYS A 870 7.39 -0.05 0.78
N TYR A 871 6.77 0.89 0.07
CA TYR A 871 6.55 0.87 -1.40
C TYR A 871 5.80 -0.36 -1.95
N ARG A 872 5.09 -1.11 -1.10
CA ARG A 872 4.34 -2.32 -1.50
C ARG A 872 3.07 -2.02 -2.30
N ALA A 873 2.59 -0.78 -2.25
CA ALA A 873 1.35 -0.33 -2.91
C ALA A 873 1.53 0.11 -4.37
N PHE A 874 2.75 0.09 -4.92
CA PHE A 874 3.00 0.41 -6.31
C PHE A 874 3.33 -0.88 -7.07
N LYS A 875 2.45 -1.33 -7.98
CA LYS A 875 2.81 -2.30 -9.04
C LYS A 875 3.74 -1.68 -10.09
N THR A 876 3.91 -0.36 -10.06
CA THR A 876 4.93 0.39 -10.81
C THR A 876 6.08 0.73 -9.88
N VAL A 877 7.16 -0.03 -10.01
CA VAL A 877 8.53 0.38 -9.66
C VAL A 877 8.78 1.77 -10.25
N PRO A 878 9.56 2.68 -9.60
CA PRO A 878 10.11 3.83 -10.31
C PRO A 878 10.70 3.37 -11.65
N LEU A 879 10.32 4.04 -12.74
CA LEU A 879 10.76 3.64 -14.08
C LEU A 879 12.30 3.69 -14.18
N PRO A 880 12.91 2.71 -14.86
CA PRO A 880 14.31 2.69 -15.22
C PRO A 880 14.50 3.47 -16.53
N PHE A 881 15.13 4.63 -16.48
CA PHE A 881 15.85 5.19 -17.64
C PHE A 881 17.23 5.53 -17.06
N ASN A 882 18.32 4.80 -17.33
CA ASN A 882 19.03 4.67 -18.60
C ASN A 882 18.58 5.64 -19.69
N TYR A 883 19.29 6.77 -19.77
CA TYR A 883 19.64 7.33 -21.07
C TYR A 883 20.83 6.51 -21.58
N ASP A 884 20.54 5.39 -22.24
CA ASP A 884 21.48 4.88 -23.23
C ASP A 884 21.25 5.77 -24.47
N GLU A 885 21.90 6.92 -24.48
CA GLU A 885 22.40 7.47 -25.74
C GLU A 885 23.39 6.44 -26.25
N ASP A 886 23.09 5.76 -27.34
CA ASP A 886 24.15 5.18 -28.16
C ASP A 886 23.77 5.27 -29.63
N ASP A 887 24.79 5.70 -30.38
CA ASP A 887 25.01 5.57 -31.82
C ASP A 887 24.43 6.65 -32.74
N ASP A 888 25.05 7.84 -32.67
CA ASP A 888 25.57 8.40 -33.91
C ASP A 888 26.74 7.53 -34.37
N LYS A 889 26.49 6.78 -35.43
CA LYS A 889 27.51 6.27 -36.34
C LYS A 889 28.23 7.47 -36.98
N ASP A 890 29.54 7.48 -36.94
CA ASP A 890 30.38 7.27 -38.14
C ASP A 890 31.85 7.70 -37.88
N ASN A 891 32.75 6.79 -38.28
CA ASN A 891 34.23 6.83 -38.35
C ASN A 891 35.04 6.39 -37.12
#